data_AF-A0A9W6SWY3-F1
#
_entry.id   AF-A0A9W6SWY3-F1
#
_cell.length_a   1.000
_cell.length_b   1.000
_cell.length_c   1.000
_cell.angle_alpha   90.00
_cell.angle_beta   90.00
_cell.angle_gamma   90.00
#
_symmetry.space_group_name_H-M   'P 1'
#
loop_
_entity.id
_entity.type
_entity.pdbx_description
1 polymer ?
#
loop_
_entity_poly.entity_id
_entity_poly.type
_entity_poly.pdbx_seq_one_letter_code
_entity_poly.pdbx_strand_id
1 'polypeptide(L)'
;MIVKGKVLSYFPRFLGGPKHSILTPIISKHFSTSRSTLNSQNDPRSTLLNTPQVNIRNIGIIAHIDAGKTTTTERMLYYSGFTGRIGNVDEGDTVTDYLTQEKDRGITIQSAAVTIPWNKHKINLIDTPGHADFTFEVIRSLRVLDGAVTILDAVAGVEAQTEKVWKQAKDLGIPVIAYINKMDRDGAGFGRTVKEIVGRLATRVVLVNIPYFVQDPSTKQMIFQGVIDIFDKKLLVWKQNANHTEKLADGKHVDVIDISDESKTPELYQQCLEAREAAVEQLGEFDEKVIEAFFETEDHMKVPSSILKTALRKATIEGYTVPVLCGASFKNIGVQPLLDTVNDYLPSPLDINPPEVISTGFSAQSGRSKKNNKNKSSSSSKDKNSPTDSTIPVTVDPKVGCIVNNNRNLSTALAFKVLTHPNRGIMVFIRVYSGKIQQSSTIINTRTGQQLKIGKLLLMNGDIPLEVKELTAGNIGVITGTDKITTGDTLLAHSLRKDVNSLTQKDSVKLLPIQIPPPVFSVSLEPDTVADKRKLESSLEILIREDPSLKLGYDEDSAQIILSGMGELHLEIAKDRLVNDMKVKANIGEVKVTYKETIISPSKKVKSQSGENDKQLYSVQLSLDSFEGPAEETDFYNEEGSYLLENDNNMIIFEKNSTPENVASALKHPVWSLPLTFEAMINSIIAATSASLQVGGKIAKLPLHSTAVRIHKWEIPSEANTVAPLINCTRTAINKALESLDDTSATILEPLMKVSVFVNDEDLGTVTQDLMGARNAKINGIDEDGSSTGEDLVWAREQAEATYIPHDPTLQYIKQTKSGGKKVITAEAPLREMIGYLPKLRSLTKGRAIYDMVYAGMQRASPERLKQIMED
;
A
#
# COMPACT_ATOMS: atom_id res chain seq x y z
N MET A 1 -51.25 41.66 -20.08
CA MET A 1 -52.44 41.11 -20.79
C MET A 1 -51.95 39.96 -21.67
N ILE A 2 -51.92 38.72 -21.16
CA ILE A 2 -52.94 37.66 -21.25
C ILE A 2 -53.29 37.27 -22.70
N VAL A 3 -53.20 35.93 -22.93
CA VAL A 3 -53.95 35.02 -23.83
C VAL A 3 -52.98 34.30 -24.80
N LYS A 4 -52.49 33.09 -24.51
CA LYS A 4 -53.08 31.72 -24.64
C LYS A 4 -53.55 31.31 -26.06
N GLY A 5 -52.81 30.38 -26.69
CA GLY A 5 -53.37 29.06 -27.04
C GLY A 5 -53.44 28.60 -28.51
N LYS A 6 -52.96 27.36 -28.71
CA LYS A 6 -53.36 26.29 -29.66
C LYS A 6 -52.72 26.17 -31.06
N VAL A 7 -51.82 25.17 -31.14
CA VAL A 7 -51.77 23.98 -32.01
C VAL A 7 -52.69 23.96 -33.24
N LEU A 8 -52.09 23.75 -34.43
CA LEU A 8 -52.62 22.90 -35.49
C LEU A 8 -51.52 22.47 -36.47
N SER A 9 -51.48 21.16 -36.69
CA SER A 9 -50.76 20.39 -37.72
C SER A 9 -51.02 20.88 -39.15
N TYR A 10 -50.04 20.77 -40.06
CA TYR A 10 -50.21 20.21 -41.42
C TYR A 10 -48.86 20.19 -42.18
N PHE A 11 -48.40 18.99 -42.54
CA PHE A 11 -47.34 18.72 -43.52
C PHE A 11 -48.02 18.37 -44.86
N PRO A 12 -47.47 18.78 -46.02
CA PRO A 12 -47.64 18.03 -47.25
C PRO A 12 -46.33 17.37 -47.71
N ARG A 13 -46.47 16.11 -48.12
CA ARG A 13 -45.45 15.27 -48.80
C ARG A 13 -45.21 15.77 -50.23
N PHE A 14 -43.96 15.70 -50.68
CA PHE A 14 -43.62 15.48 -52.10
C PHE A 14 -42.58 14.36 -52.22
N LEU A 15 -42.78 13.54 -53.25
CA LEU A 15 -42.17 12.25 -53.55
C LEU A 15 -40.87 12.37 -54.38
N GLY A 16 -39.91 11.46 -54.18
CA GLY A 16 -39.35 10.68 -55.31
C GLY A 16 -37.83 10.69 -55.62
N GLY A 17 -37.04 9.86 -54.92
CA GLY A 17 -35.89 9.05 -55.44
C GLY A 17 -34.48 9.68 -55.62
N PRO A 18 -33.37 8.90 -55.71
CA PRO A 18 -33.23 7.44 -55.64
C PRO A 18 -32.41 6.92 -54.41
N LYS A 19 -32.50 5.60 -54.19
CA LYS A 19 -31.94 4.85 -53.06
C LYS A 19 -30.42 4.67 -53.18
N HIS A 20 -29.65 5.22 -52.24
CA HIS A 20 -28.36 4.69 -51.84
C HIS A 20 -28.49 4.11 -50.43
N SER A 21 -28.29 2.80 -50.31
CA SER A 21 -28.29 2.06 -49.05
C SER A 21 -27.01 2.38 -48.28
N ILE A 22 -27.10 3.30 -47.32
CA ILE A 22 -26.05 3.54 -46.33
C ILE A 22 -26.19 2.46 -45.26
N LEU A 23 -25.36 1.42 -45.36
CA LEU A 23 -25.06 0.53 -44.24
C LEU A 23 -24.18 1.30 -43.26
N THR A 24 -24.78 1.78 -42.18
CA THR A 24 -24.10 2.34 -41.00
C THR A 24 -23.30 1.25 -40.26
N PRO A 25 -21.98 1.40 -40.02
CA PRO A 25 -21.23 0.54 -39.13
C PRO A 25 -21.33 1.00 -37.66
N ILE A 26 -21.15 0.03 -36.76
CA ILE A 26 -21.65 -0.04 -35.38
C ILE A 26 -20.72 0.66 -34.37
N ILE A 27 -20.41 1.95 -34.55
CA ILE A 27 -19.55 2.72 -33.61
C ILE A 27 -20.28 3.94 -32.99
N SER A 28 -21.53 4.21 -33.37
CA SER A 28 -22.28 5.37 -32.85
C SER A 28 -23.00 5.16 -31.51
N LYS A 29 -22.82 4.04 -30.82
CA LYS A 29 -23.25 3.92 -29.42
C LYS A 29 -22.04 4.16 -28.53
N HIS A 30 -21.80 5.42 -28.16
CA HIS A 30 -21.41 5.83 -26.79
C HIS A 30 -20.91 7.28 -26.68
N PHE A 31 -20.73 8.02 -27.78
CA PHE A 31 -20.48 9.46 -27.75
C PHE A 31 -21.66 10.23 -28.35
N SER A 32 -22.68 10.49 -27.54
CA SER A 32 -23.57 11.62 -27.77
C SER A 32 -23.97 12.24 -26.44
N THR A 33 -23.47 13.46 -26.21
CA THR A 33 -23.99 14.40 -25.22
C THR A 33 -25.37 14.86 -25.64
N SER A 34 -26.38 14.01 -25.46
CA SER A 34 -27.76 14.46 -25.44
C SER A 34 -28.16 14.70 -23.98
N ARG A 35 -28.24 15.97 -23.59
CA ARG A 35 -29.11 16.43 -22.50
C ARG A 35 -30.55 16.13 -22.92
N SER A 36 -30.94 14.86 -22.87
CA SER A 36 -32.36 14.52 -22.82
C SER A 36 -32.87 14.92 -21.44
N THR A 37 -33.94 15.69 -21.43
CA THR A 37 -34.64 16.18 -20.25
C THR A 37 -34.95 15.02 -19.30
N LEU A 38 -34.10 14.86 -18.28
CA LEU A 38 -34.34 13.98 -17.15
C LEU A 38 -35.56 14.50 -16.39
N ASN A 39 -36.61 13.68 -16.35
CA ASN A 39 -37.70 13.86 -15.40
C ASN A 39 -37.13 14.04 -13.99
N SER A 40 -37.66 15.01 -13.25
CA SER A 40 -37.17 15.52 -11.97
C SER A 40 -37.31 14.56 -10.77
N GLN A 41 -37.15 13.25 -10.97
CA GLN A 41 -37.31 12.25 -9.90
C GLN A 41 -36.19 11.19 -9.78
N ASN A 42 -35.22 11.10 -10.69
CA ASN A 42 -34.10 10.17 -10.56
C ASN A 42 -32.76 10.92 -10.54
N ASP A 43 -32.19 11.07 -9.35
CA ASP A 43 -30.85 11.64 -9.16
C ASP A 43 -29.80 10.65 -9.73
N PRO A 44 -28.93 11.04 -10.69
CA PRO A 44 -27.86 10.17 -11.21
C PRO A 44 -26.90 9.65 -10.12
N ARG A 45 -26.92 10.26 -8.93
CA ARG A 45 -26.16 9.84 -7.75
C ARG A 45 -26.77 8.62 -7.04
N SER A 46 -28.09 8.40 -7.16
CA SER A 46 -28.78 7.21 -6.61
C SER A 46 -28.45 5.91 -7.36
N THR A 47 -28.03 6.03 -8.62
CA THR A 47 -27.62 4.91 -9.48
C THR A 47 -26.27 4.29 -9.08
N LEU A 48 -25.38 5.04 -8.41
CA LEU A 48 -24.03 4.58 -8.02
C LEU A 48 -24.00 3.57 -6.86
N LEU A 49 -25.07 3.50 -6.06
CA LEU A 49 -25.19 2.54 -4.95
C LEU A 49 -25.75 1.19 -5.40
N ASN A 50 -26.59 1.19 -6.43
CA ASN A 50 -27.26 -0.02 -6.93
C ASN A 50 -26.48 -0.70 -8.05
N THR A 51 -25.23 -0.31 -8.29
CA THR A 51 -24.36 -0.95 -9.27
C THR A 51 -24.11 -2.41 -8.86
N PRO A 52 -24.36 -3.39 -9.74
CA PRO A 52 -24.01 -4.79 -9.48
C PRO A 52 -22.52 -4.95 -9.17
N GLN A 53 -22.15 -5.88 -8.29
CA GLN A 53 -20.75 -6.10 -7.89
C GLN A 53 -19.82 -6.38 -9.07
N VAL A 54 -20.30 -7.10 -10.08
CA VAL A 54 -19.57 -7.37 -11.34
C VAL A 54 -19.15 -6.08 -12.06
N ASN A 55 -19.89 -5.00 -11.86
CA ASN A 55 -19.65 -3.70 -12.50
C ASN A 55 -18.91 -2.71 -11.56
N ILE A 56 -18.39 -3.16 -10.42
CA ILE A 56 -17.55 -2.37 -9.54
C ILE A 56 -16.08 -2.61 -9.90
N ARG A 57 -15.27 -1.57 -9.89
CA ARG A 57 -13.80 -1.62 -10.01
C ARG A 57 -13.20 -0.83 -8.84
N ASN A 58 -12.47 -1.50 -7.95
CA ASN A 58 -11.70 -0.82 -6.91
C ASN A 58 -10.25 -0.73 -7.38
N ILE A 59 -9.82 0.46 -7.80
CA ILE A 59 -8.51 0.66 -8.41
C ILE A 59 -7.67 1.66 -7.64
N GLY A 60 -6.37 1.46 -7.64
CA GLY A 60 -5.42 2.49 -7.21
C GLY A 60 -4.49 2.89 -8.33
N ILE A 61 -3.94 4.09 -8.24
CA ILE A 61 -2.94 4.57 -9.18
C ILE A 61 -1.57 4.51 -8.51
N ILE A 62 -0.64 3.81 -9.15
CA ILE A 62 0.76 3.69 -8.76
C ILE A 62 1.58 4.55 -9.71
N ALA A 63 2.46 5.41 -9.21
CA ALA A 63 3.33 6.20 -10.05
C ALA A 63 4.54 6.73 -9.26
N HIS A 64 5.64 7.03 -9.96
CA HIS A 64 6.72 7.81 -9.38
C HIS A 64 6.35 9.30 -9.27
N ILE A 65 7.17 10.05 -8.54
CA ILE A 65 7.07 11.52 -8.45
C ILE A 65 7.12 12.11 -9.86
N ASP A 66 6.26 13.07 -10.13
CA ASP A 66 6.13 13.76 -11.42
C ASP A 66 5.76 12.89 -12.63
N ALA A 67 5.48 11.59 -12.52
CA ALA A 67 5.03 10.75 -13.65
C ALA A 67 3.65 11.17 -14.23
N GLY A 68 2.98 12.16 -13.61
CA GLY A 68 1.71 12.71 -14.05
C GLY A 68 0.49 11.97 -13.49
N LYS A 69 0.64 11.38 -12.30
CA LYS A 69 -0.41 10.67 -11.57
C LYS A 69 -1.64 11.53 -11.32
N THR A 70 -1.48 12.61 -10.54
CA THR A 70 -2.55 13.56 -10.23
C THR A 70 -3.17 14.16 -11.49
N THR A 71 -2.35 14.50 -12.49
CA THR A 71 -2.85 15.00 -13.77
C THR A 71 -3.77 13.99 -14.46
N THR A 72 -3.40 12.71 -14.46
CA THR A 72 -4.20 11.62 -15.05
C THR A 72 -5.49 11.41 -14.25
N THR A 73 -5.40 11.40 -12.92
CA THR A 73 -6.56 11.34 -12.02
C THR A 73 -7.57 12.46 -12.31
N GLU A 74 -7.12 13.71 -12.42
CA GLU A 74 -7.97 14.86 -12.75
C GLU A 74 -8.67 14.70 -14.12
N ARG A 75 -7.98 14.14 -15.12
CA ARG A 75 -8.61 13.84 -16.42
C ARG A 75 -9.66 12.75 -16.31
N MET A 76 -9.43 11.73 -15.49
CA MET A 76 -10.44 10.69 -15.22
C MET A 76 -11.69 11.28 -14.56
N LEU A 77 -11.52 12.21 -13.60
CA LEU A 77 -12.62 12.95 -12.96
C LEU A 77 -13.38 13.84 -13.95
N TYR A 78 -12.68 14.54 -14.85
CA TYR A 78 -13.31 15.38 -15.87
C TYR A 78 -14.12 14.56 -16.88
N TYR A 79 -13.53 13.47 -17.41
CA TYR A 79 -14.18 12.68 -18.45
C TYR A 79 -15.35 11.86 -17.93
N SER A 80 -15.30 11.38 -16.69
CA SER A 80 -16.46 10.75 -16.03
C SER A 80 -17.64 11.71 -15.81
N GLY A 81 -17.44 13.02 -16.03
CA GLY A 81 -18.44 14.05 -15.79
C GLY A 81 -18.58 14.42 -14.32
N PHE A 82 -17.63 13.99 -13.48
CA PHE A 82 -17.60 14.34 -12.06
C PHE A 82 -17.25 15.82 -11.86
N THR A 83 -16.23 16.33 -12.56
CA THR A 83 -15.91 17.77 -12.59
C THR A 83 -16.37 18.44 -13.88
N GLY A 84 -16.87 19.68 -13.77
CA GLY A 84 -17.21 20.51 -14.93
C GLY A 84 -15.99 21.24 -15.54
N ARG A 85 -14.86 21.22 -14.84
CA ARG A 85 -13.59 21.84 -15.25
C ARG A 85 -12.45 20.84 -15.10
N ILE A 86 -11.43 21.05 -15.92
CA ILE A 86 -10.13 20.41 -15.80
C ILE A 86 -9.36 21.10 -14.66
N GLY A 87 -8.87 20.33 -13.68
CA GLY A 87 -7.91 20.82 -12.68
C GLY A 87 -6.47 20.82 -13.22
N ASN A 88 -5.63 21.73 -12.70
CA ASN A 88 -4.20 21.80 -12.99
C ASN A 88 -3.39 21.76 -11.69
N VAL A 89 -2.33 20.95 -11.68
CA VAL A 89 -1.43 20.76 -10.52
C VAL A 89 -0.64 22.04 -10.26
N ASP A 90 -0.09 22.65 -11.32
CA ASP A 90 0.73 23.87 -11.22
C ASP A 90 -0.05 25.09 -10.70
N GLU A 91 -1.39 25.06 -10.86
CA GLU A 91 -2.29 26.12 -10.39
C GLU A 91 -2.91 25.80 -9.01
N GLY A 92 -2.56 24.64 -8.41
CA GLY A 92 -3.09 24.19 -7.11
C GLY A 92 -4.59 23.89 -7.12
N ASP A 93 -5.17 23.69 -8.30
CA ASP A 93 -6.63 23.69 -8.53
C ASP A 93 -7.22 22.26 -8.59
N THR A 94 -6.42 21.26 -8.17
CA THR A 94 -6.75 19.83 -8.16
C THR A 94 -7.77 19.48 -7.08
N VAL A 95 -8.54 18.41 -7.33
CA VAL A 95 -9.60 17.88 -6.46
C VAL A 95 -9.07 16.83 -5.49
N THR A 96 -8.04 16.07 -5.89
CA THR A 96 -7.49 14.97 -5.08
C THR A 96 -6.45 15.40 -4.05
N ASP A 97 -5.81 16.55 -4.24
CA ASP A 97 -4.84 17.08 -3.28
C ASP A 97 -5.60 17.98 -2.28
N TYR A 98 -5.89 17.42 -1.10
CA TYR A 98 -6.68 18.09 -0.07
C TYR A 98 -5.84 19.03 0.80
N LEU A 99 -4.56 18.70 1.00
CA LEU A 99 -3.68 19.48 1.87
C LEU A 99 -3.01 20.61 1.09
N THR A 100 -2.83 21.76 1.74
CA THR A 100 -2.10 22.89 1.15
C THR A 100 -0.68 22.50 0.76
N GLN A 101 -0.02 21.67 1.57
CA GLN A 101 1.32 21.16 1.29
C GLN A 101 1.39 20.24 0.06
N GLU A 102 0.33 19.49 -0.23
CA GLU A 102 0.27 18.66 -1.44
C GLU A 102 0.28 19.56 -2.69
N LYS A 103 -0.47 20.66 -2.63
CA LYS A 103 -0.55 21.66 -3.71
C LYS A 103 0.75 22.44 -3.87
N ASP A 104 1.35 22.89 -2.77
CA ASP A 104 2.58 23.68 -2.78
C ASP A 104 3.80 22.87 -3.27
N ARG A 105 3.84 21.57 -2.95
CA ARG A 105 4.95 20.67 -3.31
C ARG A 105 4.69 19.85 -4.58
N GLY A 106 3.46 19.83 -5.10
CA GLY A 106 3.06 19.03 -6.26
C GLY A 106 3.11 17.51 -6.02
N ILE A 107 3.03 17.05 -4.77
CA ILE A 107 3.09 15.63 -4.40
C ILE A 107 1.82 15.20 -3.66
N THR A 108 1.38 13.96 -3.87
CA THR A 108 0.30 13.36 -3.06
C THR A 108 0.87 12.78 -1.78
N ILE A 109 0.32 13.18 -0.64
CA ILE A 109 0.73 12.78 0.70
C ILE A 109 -0.31 11.83 1.30
N GLN A 110 -1.60 12.17 1.22
CA GLN A 110 -2.70 11.35 1.71
C GLN A 110 -3.51 10.76 0.57
N SER A 111 -3.93 9.50 0.72
CA SER A 111 -4.71 8.86 -0.34
C SER A 111 -6.12 9.41 -0.48
N ALA A 112 -6.45 9.96 -1.64
CA ALA A 112 -7.80 10.40 -1.96
C ALA A 112 -8.65 9.22 -2.45
N ALA A 113 -9.82 9.01 -1.84
CA ALA A 113 -10.78 8.01 -2.31
C ALA A 113 -11.95 8.70 -3.04
N VAL A 114 -12.09 8.44 -4.34
CA VAL A 114 -13.12 9.06 -5.19
C VAL A 114 -13.87 7.98 -5.98
N THR A 115 -15.20 8.06 -5.99
CA THR A 115 -16.04 7.20 -6.83
C THR A 115 -16.45 7.93 -8.10
N ILE A 116 -16.19 7.35 -9.28
CA ILE A 116 -16.62 7.87 -10.57
C ILE A 116 -17.45 6.86 -11.38
N PRO A 117 -18.50 7.29 -12.09
CA PRO A 117 -19.19 6.47 -13.08
C PRO A 117 -18.43 6.47 -14.42
N TRP A 118 -18.25 5.30 -15.03
CA TRP A 118 -17.75 5.21 -16.40
C TRP A 118 -18.38 4.01 -17.13
N ASN A 119 -18.99 4.22 -18.30
CA ASN A 119 -19.54 3.15 -19.16
C ASN A 119 -20.32 2.05 -18.40
N LYS A 120 -21.33 2.44 -17.60
CA LYS A 120 -22.19 1.57 -16.76
C LYS A 120 -21.47 0.83 -15.62
N HIS A 121 -20.20 1.16 -15.38
CA HIS A 121 -19.41 0.68 -14.26
C HIS A 121 -19.24 1.78 -13.22
N LYS A 122 -18.94 1.34 -12.01
CA LYS A 122 -18.56 2.18 -10.88
C LYS A 122 -17.08 1.94 -10.60
N ILE A 123 -16.27 2.98 -10.75
CA ILE A 123 -14.84 2.94 -10.44
C ILE A 123 -14.65 3.66 -9.10
N ASN A 124 -14.17 2.94 -8.09
CA ASN A 124 -13.68 3.52 -6.85
C ASN A 124 -12.17 3.66 -6.98
N LEU A 125 -11.72 4.89 -7.13
CA LEU A 125 -10.33 5.26 -7.33
C LEU A 125 -9.69 5.65 -6.00
N ILE A 126 -8.54 5.07 -5.68
CA ILE A 126 -7.66 5.49 -4.59
C ILE A 126 -6.37 6.04 -5.17
N ASP A 127 -6.13 7.34 -4.99
CA ASP A 127 -4.86 7.94 -5.39
C ASP A 127 -3.79 7.59 -4.33
N THR A 128 -2.70 6.90 -4.69
CA THR A 128 -1.68 6.45 -3.72
C THR A 128 -0.46 7.36 -3.77
N PRO A 129 0.24 7.67 -2.65
CA PRO A 129 1.43 8.51 -2.70
C PRO A 129 2.52 7.97 -3.61
N GLY A 130 3.22 8.89 -4.26
CA GLY A 130 4.35 8.58 -5.11
C GLY A 130 5.70 8.77 -4.42
N HIS A 131 5.77 8.94 -3.09
CA HIS A 131 7.02 9.20 -2.34
C HIS A 131 7.35 8.07 -1.34
N ALA A 132 8.64 7.75 -1.16
CA ALA A 132 9.11 6.62 -0.34
C ALA A 132 8.75 6.75 1.16
N ASP A 133 8.81 7.97 1.70
CA ASP A 133 8.45 8.26 3.10
C ASP A 133 7.00 7.90 3.48
N PHE A 134 6.08 7.75 2.52
CA PHE A 134 4.69 7.33 2.75
C PHE A 134 4.44 5.86 2.39
N THR A 135 5.45 4.99 2.55
CA THR A 135 5.30 3.55 2.32
C THR A 135 4.13 2.93 3.08
N PHE A 136 3.86 3.38 4.32
CA PHE A 136 2.68 2.92 5.07
C PHE A 136 1.35 3.29 4.38
N GLU A 137 1.24 4.50 3.82
CA GLU A 137 0.07 4.96 3.04
C GLU A 137 -0.12 4.11 1.77
N VAL A 138 0.97 3.73 1.12
CA VAL A 138 0.95 2.86 -0.06
C VAL A 138 0.48 1.46 0.33
N ILE A 139 1.07 0.85 1.38
CA ILE A 139 0.71 -0.50 1.84
C ILE A 139 -0.76 -0.57 2.26
N ARG A 140 -1.26 0.43 3.01
CA ARG A 140 -2.67 0.44 3.44
C ARG A 140 -3.63 0.58 2.26
N SER A 141 -3.24 1.35 1.24
CA SER A 141 -4.03 1.55 0.03
C SER A 141 -4.04 0.30 -0.83
N LEU A 142 -2.90 -0.31 -1.11
CA LEU A 142 -2.81 -1.54 -1.93
C LEU A 142 -3.71 -2.67 -1.39
N ARG A 143 -3.76 -2.86 -0.07
CA ARG A 143 -4.57 -3.93 0.56
C ARG A 143 -6.08 -3.80 0.36
N VAL A 144 -6.57 -2.61 0.04
CA VAL A 144 -8.00 -2.38 -0.23
C VAL A 144 -8.33 -2.27 -1.71
N LEU A 145 -7.39 -2.53 -2.61
CA LEU A 145 -7.62 -2.50 -4.05
C LEU A 145 -7.94 -3.89 -4.61
N ASP A 146 -8.63 -3.91 -5.74
CA ASP A 146 -8.83 -5.12 -6.55
C ASP A 146 -7.91 -5.12 -7.77
N GLY A 147 -7.55 -3.94 -8.28
CA GLY A 147 -6.58 -3.78 -9.36
C GLY A 147 -5.81 -2.47 -9.23
N ALA A 148 -4.77 -2.29 -10.04
CA ALA A 148 -3.98 -1.08 -10.06
C ALA A 148 -3.69 -0.58 -11.49
N VAL A 149 -3.51 0.73 -11.61
CA VAL A 149 -3.01 1.38 -12.82
C VAL A 149 -1.65 1.98 -12.50
N THR A 150 -0.60 1.45 -13.12
CA THR A 150 0.76 1.97 -12.99
C THR A 150 1.03 2.98 -14.09
N ILE A 151 1.29 4.22 -13.69
CA ILE A 151 1.63 5.31 -14.60
C ILE A 151 3.15 5.45 -14.66
N LEU A 152 3.69 5.39 -15.87
CA LEU A 152 5.13 5.49 -16.18
C LEU A 152 5.39 6.72 -17.04
N ASP A 153 6.51 7.39 -16.83
CA ASP A 153 6.95 8.50 -17.67
C ASP A 153 7.67 7.96 -18.92
N ALA A 154 7.20 8.31 -20.12
CA ALA A 154 7.83 7.89 -21.38
C ALA A 154 9.28 8.34 -21.55
N VAL A 155 9.70 9.41 -20.86
CA VAL A 155 11.06 9.97 -20.89
C VAL A 155 11.97 9.29 -19.88
N ALA A 156 11.48 9.01 -18.67
CA ALA A 156 12.29 8.43 -17.59
C ALA A 156 12.30 6.89 -17.61
N GLY A 157 11.20 6.27 -18.07
CA GLY A 157 11.02 4.83 -18.10
C GLY A 157 10.57 4.24 -16.75
N VAL A 158 11.06 3.05 -16.41
CA VAL A 158 10.77 2.38 -15.13
C VAL A 158 11.76 2.83 -14.05
N GLU A 159 11.22 3.46 -13.02
CA GLU A 159 11.99 4.00 -11.88
C GLU A 159 11.92 3.06 -10.67
N ALA A 160 12.97 3.07 -9.84
CA ALA A 160 13.16 2.14 -8.71
C ALA A 160 11.99 2.12 -7.72
N GLN A 161 11.38 3.28 -7.48
CA GLN A 161 10.23 3.35 -6.59
C GLN A 161 9.00 2.68 -7.20
N THR A 162 8.76 2.87 -8.50
CA THR A 162 7.68 2.19 -9.21
C THR A 162 7.88 0.68 -9.16
N GLU A 163 9.11 0.19 -9.30
CA GLU A 163 9.45 -1.23 -9.16
C GLU A 163 9.12 -1.77 -7.77
N LYS A 164 9.44 -1.04 -6.70
CA LYS A 164 9.13 -1.43 -5.31
C LYS A 164 7.61 -1.56 -5.08
N VAL A 165 6.85 -0.53 -5.48
CA VAL A 165 5.38 -0.54 -5.31
C VAL A 165 4.74 -1.59 -6.22
N TRP A 166 5.28 -1.79 -7.42
CA TRP A 166 4.86 -2.85 -8.34
C TRP A 166 5.09 -4.24 -7.74
N LYS A 167 6.26 -4.48 -7.16
CA LYS A 167 6.57 -5.73 -6.46
C LYS A 167 5.63 -5.96 -5.30
N GLN A 168 5.35 -4.94 -4.49
CA GLN A 168 4.35 -5.03 -3.41
C GLN A 168 2.94 -5.37 -3.93
N ALA A 169 2.52 -4.77 -5.06
CA ALA A 169 1.24 -5.10 -5.69
C ALA A 169 1.22 -6.55 -6.21
N LYS A 170 2.31 -7.02 -6.82
CA LYS A 170 2.50 -8.39 -7.30
C LYS A 170 2.49 -9.41 -6.14
N ASP A 171 3.17 -9.11 -5.04
CA ASP A 171 3.21 -9.94 -3.83
C ASP A 171 1.82 -10.06 -3.17
N LEU A 172 0.98 -9.03 -3.30
CA LEU A 172 -0.43 -9.04 -2.88
C LEU A 172 -1.37 -9.67 -3.93
N GLY A 173 -0.87 -10.10 -5.08
CA GLY A 173 -1.65 -10.69 -6.17
C GLY A 173 -2.62 -9.70 -6.84
N ILE A 174 -2.32 -8.40 -6.83
CA ILE A 174 -3.15 -7.35 -7.42
C ILE A 174 -2.87 -7.26 -8.93
N PRO A 175 -3.87 -7.48 -9.81
CA PRO A 175 -3.72 -7.27 -11.26
C PRO A 175 -3.42 -5.80 -11.62
N VAL A 176 -2.50 -5.60 -12.57
CA VAL A 176 -1.99 -4.26 -12.93
C VAL A 176 -2.16 -3.99 -14.43
N ILE A 177 -2.48 -2.75 -14.78
CA ILE A 177 -2.37 -2.17 -16.12
C ILE A 177 -1.22 -1.16 -16.12
N ALA A 178 -0.43 -1.09 -17.19
CA ALA A 178 0.58 -0.05 -17.37
C ALA A 178 0.11 1.04 -18.33
N TYR A 179 0.29 2.31 -17.94
CA TYR A 179 0.00 3.49 -18.75
C TYR A 179 1.25 4.35 -18.89
N ILE A 180 1.83 4.37 -20.09
CA ILE A 180 2.99 5.18 -20.46
C ILE A 180 2.50 6.59 -20.81
N ASN A 181 2.72 7.51 -19.88
CA ASN A 181 2.29 8.90 -19.95
C ASN A 181 3.40 9.81 -20.48
N LYS A 182 3.06 11.08 -20.74
CA LYS A 182 3.97 12.12 -21.26
C LYS A 182 4.57 11.80 -22.63
N MET A 183 3.83 11.10 -23.49
CA MET A 183 4.22 10.87 -24.89
C MET A 183 4.38 12.16 -25.72
N ASP A 184 3.96 13.30 -25.20
CA ASP A 184 4.10 14.62 -25.81
C ASP A 184 5.46 15.30 -25.54
N ARG A 185 6.32 14.70 -24.70
CA ARG A 185 7.62 15.27 -24.34
C ARG A 185 8.72 14.86 -25.32
N ASP A 186 9.69 15.75 -25.51
CA ASP A 186 10.92 15.44 -26.22
C ASP A 186 11.67 14.30 -25.52
N GLY A 187 12.10 13.30 -26.29
CA GLY A 187 12.76 12.10 -25.75
C GLY A 187 11.81 11.05 -25.19
N ALA A 188 10.49 11.20 -25.36
CA ALA A 188 9.52 10.14 -25.05
C ALA A 188 9.80 8.91 -25.92
N GLY A 189 10.09 7.78 -25.26
CA GLY A 189 10.41 6.51 -25.92
C GLY A 189 9.45 5.41 -25.49
N PHE A 190 8.42 5.15 -26.30
CA PHE A 190 7.41 4.14 -25.98
C PHE A 190 8.02 2.74 -25.97
N GLY A 191 8.71 2.37 -27.04
CA GLY A 191 9.34 1.06 -27.20
C GLY A 191 10.39 0.75 -26.13
N ARG A 192 11.19 1.76 -25.75
CA ARG A 192 12.16 1.64 -24.65
C ARG A 192 11.45 1.35 -23.33
N THR A 193 10.41 2.10 -23.02
CA THR A 193 9.66 1.96 -21.76
C THR A 193 8.97 0.59 -21.69
N VAL A 194 8.40 0.09 -22.80
CA VAL A 194 7.84 -1.27 -22.90
C VAL A 194 8.91 -2.33 -22.58
N LYS A 195 10.11 -2.21 -23.15
CA LYS A 195 11.25 -3.09 -22.85
C LYS A 195 11.65 -3.07 -21.39
N GLU A 196 11.68 -1.88 -20.78
CA GLU A 196 12.00 -1.73 -19.37
C GLU A 196 10.92 -2.35 -18.47
N ILE A 197 9.64 -2.27 -18.83
CA ILE A 197 8.55 -2.96 -18.12
C ILE A 197 8.81 -4.47 -18.13
N VAL A 198 9.10 -5.06 -19.28
CA VAL A 198 9.36 -6.51 -19.38
C VAL A 198 10.61 -6.89 -18.58
N GLY A 199 11.73 -6.20 -18.82
CA GLY A 199 13.04 -6.57 -18.27
C GLY A 199 13.21 -6.26 -16.78
N ARG A 200 12.67 -5.15 -16.27
CA ARG A 200 12.81 -4.73 -14.86
C ARG A 200 11.67 -5.23 -13.98
N LEU A 201 10.43 -5.16 -14.48
CA LEU A 201 9.25 -5.59 -13.70
C LEU A 201 8.95 -7.08 -13.84
N ALA A 202 9.76 -7.81 -14.64
CA ALA A 202 9.70 -9.25 -14.86
C ALA A 202 8.26 -9.72 -15.13
N THR A 203 7.69 -9.21 -16.24
CA THR A 203 6.30 -9.46 -16.63
C THR A 203 6.14 -9.54 -18.14
N ARG A 204 5.17 -10.33 -18.62
CA ARG A 204 4.77 -10.31 -20.02
C ARG A 204 3.88 -9.09 -20.28
N VAL A 205 3.93 -8.56 -21.49
CA VAL A 205 3.16 -7.36 -21.86
C VAL A 205 2.41 -7.58 -23.15
N VAL A 206 1.13 -7.21 -23.15
CA VAL A 206 0.32 -7.11 -24.37
C VAL A 206 0.04 -5.63 -24.62
N LEU A 207 0.43 -5.15 -25.80
CA LEU A 207 0.12 -3.80 -26.22
C LEU A 207 -1.38 -3.72 -26.54
N VAL A 208 -2.11 -2.82 -25.89
CA VAL A 208 -3.52 -2.55 -26.18
C VAL A 208 -3.65 -1.39 -27.17
N ASN A 209 -2.75 -0.41 -27.05
CA ASN A 209 -2.60 0.65 -28.03
C ASN A 209 -1.12 0.95 -28.32
N ILE A 210 -0.86 1.57 -29.47
CA ILE A 210 0.45 2.10 -29.85
C ILE A 210 0.35 3.60 -30.17
N PRO A 211 1.43 4.38 -29.99
CA PRO A 211 1.39 5.82 -30.21
C PRO A 211 1.32 6.18 -31.70
N TYR A 212 0.55 7.22 -32.04
CA TYR A 212 0.49 7.78 -33.39
C TYR A 212 1.09 9.19 -33.41
N PHE A 213 2.15 9.33 -34.21
CA PHE A 213 2.86 10.59 -34.43
C PHE A 213 2.58 11.14 -35.82
N VAL A 214 2.44 12.47 -35.91
CA VAL A 214 2.29 13.20 -37.16
C VAL A 214 3.40 14.22 -37.29
N GLN A 215 4.00 14.30 -38.48
CA GLN A 215 5.00 15.31 -38.76
C GLN A 215 4.34 16.68 -38.91
N ASP A 216 4.76 17.65 -38.10
CA ASP A 216 4.34 19.04 -38.23
C ASP A 216 4.89 19.63 -39.55
N PRO A 217 4.03 20.15 -40.44
CA PRO A 217 4.45 20.77 -41.70
C PRO A 217 5.43 21.93 -41.51
N SER A 218 5.37 22.63 -40.37
CA SER A 218 6.15 23.84 -40.10
C SER A 218 7.51 23.55 -39.46
N THR A 219 7.53 22.72 -38.41
CA THR A 219 8.74 22.42 -37.63
C THR A 219 9.46 21.15 -38.09
N LYS A 220 8.81 20.32 -38.93
CA LYS A 220 9.24 18.96 -39.31
C LYS A 220 9.42 18.00 -38.12
N GLN A 221 9.02 18.41 -36.92
CA GLN A 221 9.07 17.58 -35.72
C GLN A 221 7.89 16.62 -35.70
N MET A 222 8.09 15.46 -35.09
CA MET A 222 7.02 14.48 -34.88
C MET A 222 6.22 14.87 -33.64
N ILE A 223 4.92 15.12 -33.81
CA ILE A 223 4.01 15.50 -32.73
C ILE A 223 3.10 14.32 -32.41
N PHE A 224 3.00 13.98 -31.13
CA PHE A 224 2.05 12.99 -30.65
C PHE A 224 0.61 13.51 -30.78
N GLN A 225 -0.21 12.84 -31.60
CA GLN A 225 -1.57 13.32 -31.94
C GLN A 225 -2.68 12.30 -31.62
N GLY A 226 -2.33 11.03 -31.41
CA GLY A 226 -3.33 10.00 -31.17
C GLY A 226 -2.75 8.65 -30.78
N VAL A 227 -3.63 7.65 -30.72
CA VAL A 227 -3.26 6.26 -30.45
C VAL A 227 -3.99 5.32 -31.39
N ILE A 228 -3.35 4.22 -31.75
CA ILE A 228 -3.94 3.15 -32.56
C ILE A 228 -4.41 2.05 -31.60
N ASP A 229 -5.70 1.76 -31.60
CA ASP A 229 -6.29 0.62 -30.89
C ASP A 229 -6.08 -0.65 -31.71
N ILE A 230 -5.25 -1.55 -31.16
CA ILE A 230 -4.81 -2.78 -31.84
C ILE A 230 -5.97 -3.78 -31.91
N PHE A 231 -6.87 -3.78 -30.93
CA PHE A 231 -7.91 -4.78 -30.80
C PHE A 231 -9.11 -4.43 -31.67
N ASP A 232 -9.59 -3.20 -31.60
CA ASP A 232 -10.73 -2.73 -32.40
C ASP A 232 -10.33 -2.22 -33.78
N LYS A 233 -9.02 -2.19 -34.11
CA LYS A 233 -8.43 -1.79 -35.40
C LYS A 233 -8.85 -0.38 -35.80
N LYS A 234 -8.67 0.57 -34.87
CA LYS A 234 -9.07 1.97 -35.05
C LYS A 234 -7.95 2.92 -34.69
N LEU A 235 -7.77 3.95 -35.48
CA LEU A 235 -6.97 5.11 -35.13
C LEU A 235 -7.87 6.13 -34.40
N LEU A 236 -7.45 6.52 -33.20
CA LEU A 236 -8.09 7.55 -32.39
C LEU A 236 -7.23 8.81 -32.46
N VAL A 237 -7.77 9.91 -33.01
CA VAL A 237 -7.06 11.18 -33.15
C VAL A 237 -7.76 12.27 -32.35
N TRP A 238 -7.02 12.96 -31.48
CA TRP A 238 -7.54 14.09 -30.72
C TRP A 238 -7.22 15.38 -31.45
N LYS A 239 -8.25 16.19 -31.75
CA LYS A 239 -8.03 17.51 -32.37
C LYS A 239 -7.43 18.46 -31.35
N GLN A 240 -6.22 18.94 -31.64
CA GLN A 240 -5.65 20.08 -30.92
C GLN A 240 -6.10 21.38 -31.61
N ASN A 241 -6.46 22.41 -30.83
CA ASN A 241 -6.84 23.71 -31.39
C ASN A 241 -5.62 24.31 -32.14
N ALA A 242 -5.78 24.55 -33.45
CA ALA A 242 -4.72 25.07 -34.32
C ALA A 242 -4.36 26.54 -34.07
N ASN A 243 -5.18 27.27 -33.31
CA ASN A 243 -4.91 28.66 -32.98
C ASN A 243 -4.25 28.72 -31.60
N HIS A 244 -2.97 29.12 -31.55
CA HIS A 244 -2.17 29.37 -30.34
C HIS A 244 -2.72 30.47 -29.40
N THR A 245 -4.00 30.82 -29.51
CA THR A 245 -4.68 31.81 -28.69
C THR A 245 -5.81 31.13 -27.93
N GLU A 246 -5.54 30.92 -26.63
CA GLU A 246 -6.51 30.72 -25.54
C GLU A 246 -7.23 29.35 -25.47
N LYS A 247 -6.70 28.49 -24.57
CA LYS A 247 -7.18 27.18 -24.07
C LYS A 247 -6.84 25.93 -24.90
N LEU A 248 -6.08 25.03 -24.26
CA LEU A 248 -5.90 23.62 -24.66
C LEU A 248 -7.26 22.98 -24.94
N ALA A 249 -7.36 22.16 -25.99
CA ALA A 249 -8.58 21.44 -26.30
C ALA A 249 -8.95 20.48 -25.15
N ASP A 250 -10.24 20.45 -24.78
CA ASP A 250 -10.78 19.64 -23.67
C ASP A 250 -10.72 18.11 -23.90
N GLY A 251 -10.22 17.66 -25.06
CA GLY A 251 -10.08 16.24 -25.40
C GLY A 251 -11.39 15.47 -25.62
N LYS A 252 -12.55 16.15 -25.66
CA LYS A 252 -13.88 15.52 -25.91
C LYS A 252 -14.15 15.15 -27.36
N HIS A 253 -13.45 15.77 -28.31
CA HIS A 253 -13.62 15.50 -29.74
C HIS A 253 -12.52 14.58 -30.22
N VAL A 254 -12.88 13.32 -30.43
CA VAL A 254 -12.00 12.26 -30.94
C VAL A 254 -12.51 11.83 -32.31
N ASP A 255 -11.66 11.94 -33.32
CA ASP A 255 -11.95 11.37 -34.64
C ASP A 255 -11.54 9.89 -34.61
N VAL A 256 -12.47 9.02 -35.02
CA VAL A 256 -12.28 7.56 -35.05
C VAL A 256 -12.18 7.13 -36.51
N ILE A 257 -11.02 6.64 -36.91
CA ILE A 257 -10.73 6.20 -38.27
C ILE A 257 -10.55 4.69 -38.26
N ASP A 258 -11.29 3.99 -39.11
CA ASP A 258 -11.15 2.54 -39.28
C ASP A 258 -9.91 2.23 -40.11
N ILE A 259 -9.00 1.43 -39.55
CA ILE A 259 -7.73 1.05 -40.17
C ILE A 259 -7.71 -0.45 -40.53
N SER A 260 -8.86 -1.12 -40.53
CA SER A 260 -8.94 -2.55 -40.89
C SER A 260 -8.69 -2.84 -42.37
N ASP A 261 -8.56 -1.81 -43.22
CA ASP A 261 -8.47 -1.91 -44.67
C ASP A 261 -7.13 -1.35 -45.15
N GLU A 262 -6.26 -2.26 -45.62
CA GLU A 262 -4.92 -1.96 -46.12
C GLU A 262 -4.93 -0.88 -47.22
N SER A 263 -5.97 -0.85 -48.04
CA SER A 263 -6.07 0.07 -49.19
C SER A 263 -6.19 1.55 -48.80
N LYS A 264 -6.67 1.85 -47.58
CA LYS A 264 -6.90 3.22 -47.11
C LYS A 264 -5.70 3.80 -46.37
N THR A 265 -5.02 2.97 -45.58
CA THR A 265 -3.92 3.40 -44.69
C THR A 265 -2.86 2.29 -44.59
N PRO A 266 -2.02 2.08 -45.62
CA PRO A 266 -1.12 0.93 -45.68
C PRO A 266 -0.07 0.91 -44.56
N GLU A 267 0.50 2.08 -44.22
CA GLU A 267 1.51 2.19 -43.15
C GLU A 267 0.92 1.86 -41.76
N LEU A 268 -0.27 2.38 -41.46
CA LEU A 268 -0.94 2.14 -40.18
C LEU A 268 -1.48 0.71 -40.08
N TYR A 269 -1.94 0.16 -41.19
CA TYR A 269 -2.37 -1.23 -41.28
C TYR A 269 -1.20 -2.16 -40.93
N GLN A 270 -0.02 -1.94 -41.51
CA GLN A 270 1.17 -2.75 -41.24
C GLN A 270 1.60 -2.67 -39.77
N GLN A 271 1.66 -1.47 -39.18
CA GLN A 271 1.97 -1.30 -37.75
C GLN A 271 0.97 -2.01 -36.83
N CYS A 272 -0.33 -1.94 -37.18
CA CYS A 272 -1.38 -2.63 -36.42
C CYS A 272 -1.30 -4.15 -36.58
N LEU A 273 -0.96 -4.65 -37.78
CA LEU A 273 -0.80 -6.07 -38.07
C LEU A 273 0.30 -6.67 -37.19
N GLU A 274 1.50 -6.10 -37.20
CA GLU A 274 2.64 -6.59 -36.42
C GLU A 274 2.36 -6.57 -34.90
N ALA A 275 1.75 -5.49 -34.40
CA ALA A 275 1.37 -5.40 -32.98
C ALA A 275 0.30 -6.45 -32.61
N ARG A 276 -0.62 -6.76 -33.54
CA ARG A 276 -1.69 -7.73 -33.33
C ARG A 276 -1.18 -9.16 -33.44
N GLU A 277 -0.23 -9.45 -34.33
CA GLU A 277 0.48 -10.72 -34.42
C GLU A 277 1.09 -11.08 -33.06
N ALA A 278 1.90 -10.18 -32.50
CA ALA A 278 2.49 -10.38 -31.19
C ALA A 278 1.44 -10.58 -30.06
N ALA A 279 0.32 -9.86 -30.11
CA ALA A 279 -0.76 -10.01 -29.13
C ALA A 279 -1.50 -11.36 -29.26
N VAL A 280 -1.75 -11.83 -30.49
CA VAL A 280 -2.42 -13.11 -30.77
C VAL A 280 -1.53 -14.26 -30.35
N GLU A 281 -0.23 -14.22 -30.65
CA GLU A 281 0.74 -15.24 -30.24
C GLU A 281 0.81 -15.36 -28.72
N GLN A 282 1.04 -14.25 -28.01
CA GLN A 282 1.13 -14.26 -26.54
C GLN A 282 -0.17 -14.70 -25.86
N LEU A 283 -1.33 -14.26 -26.36
CA LEU A 283 -2.61 -14.69 -25.79
C LEU A 283 -2.96 -16.13 -26.18
N GLY A 284 -2.46 -16.60 -27.32
CA GLY A 284 -2.57 -17.98 -27.77
C GLY A 284 -1.84 -18.96 -26.86
N GLU A 285 -0.66 -18.58 -26.34
CA GLU A 285 0.06 -19.39 -25.33
C GLU A 285 -0.76 -19.63 -24.05
N PHE A 286 -1.70 -18.74 -23.74
CA PHE A 286 -2.49 -18.77 -22.52
C PHE A 286 -3.91 -19.32 -22.68
N ASP A 287 -4.60 -19.00 -23.78
CA ASP A 287 -5.99 -19.40 -24.03
C ASP A 287 -6.15 -20.12 -25.38
N GLU A 288 -6.48 -21.42 -25.31
CA GLU A 288 -6.71 -22.28 -26.47
C GLU A 288 -7.74 -21.71 -27.45
N LYS A 289 -8.72 -20.93 -26.98
CA LYS A 289 -9.74 -20.32 -27.85
C LYS A 289 -9.15 -19.29 -28.82
N VAL A 290 -8.05 -18.64 -28.46
CA VAL A 290 -7.35 -17.71 -29.35
C VAL A 290 -6.69 -18.49 -30.48
N ILE A 291 -6.08 -19.64 -30.16
CA ILE A 291 -5.47 -20.55 -31.14
C ILE A 291 -6.55 -21.10 -32.08
N GLU A 292 -7.68 -21.57 -31.55
CA GLU A 292 -8.80 -22.06 -32.35
C GLU A 292 -9.30 -20.99 -33.33
N ALA A 293 -9.54 -19.76 -32.85
CA ALA A 293 -9.99 -18.65 -33.69
C ALA A 293 -8.95 -18.24 -34.74
N PHE A 294 -7.66 -18.38 -34.43
CA PHE A 294 -6.59 -18.15 -35.38
C PHE A 294 -6.58 -19.22 -36.48
N PHE A 295 -6.65 -20.51 -36.13
CA PHE A 295 -6.70 -21.59 -37.14
C PHE A 295 -7.96 -21.54 -38.02
N GLU A 296 -9.09 -21.04 -37.51
CA GLU A 296 -10.30 -20.85 -38.32
C GLU A 296 -10.17 -19.73 -39.36
N THR A 297 -9.36 -18.71 -39.06
CA THR A 297 -9.23 -17.52 -39.91
C THR A 297 -7.97 -17.48 -40.74
N GLU A 298 -6.92 -18.20 -40.31
CA GLU A 298 -5.54 -18.19 -40.82
C GLU A 298 -4.96 -16.76 -40.98
N ASP A 299 -5.52 -15.78 -40.26
CA ASP A 299 -5.21 -14.36 -40.41
C ASP A 299 -5.39 -13.62 -39.09
N HIS A 300 -4.28 -13.09 -38.56
CA HIS A 300 -4.21 -12.36 -37.29
C HIS A 300 -5.19 -11.16 -37.23
N MET A 301 -5.44 -10.49 -38.36
CA MET A 301 -6.35 -9.34 -38.43
C MET A 301 -7.82 -9.74 -38.39
N LYS A 302 -8.15 -10.98 -38.76
CA LYS A 302 -9.52 -11.52 -38.77
C LYS A 302 -9.91 -12.17 -37.44
N VAL A 303 -8.96 -12.51 -36.57
CA VAL A 303 -9.25 -13.03 -35.23
C VAL A 303 -10.22 -12.08 -34.49
N PRO A 304 -11.36 -12.56 -33.95
CA PRO A 304 -12.36 -11.70 -33.32
C PRO A 304 -11.84 -10.96 -32.08
N SER A 305 -12.05 -9.64 -32.04
CA SER A 305 -11.61 -8.78 -30.92
C SER A 305 -12.26 -9.16 -29.58
N SER A 306 -13.46 -9.75 -29.59
CA SER A 306 -14.13 -10.24 -28.39
C SER A 306 -13.40 -11.39 -27.72
N ILE A 307 -12.78 -12.28 -28.52
CA ILE A 307 -12.01 -13.42 -28.01
C ILE A 307 -10.71 -12.90 -27.39
N LEU A 308 -10.00 -12.01 -28.09
CA LEU A 308 -8.79 -11.38 -27.59
C LEU A 308 -9.02 -10.58 -26.30
N LYS A 309 -10.09 -9.77 -26.23
CA LYS A 309 -10.46 -9.03 -25.01
C LYS A 309 -10.76 -9.97 -23.83
N THR A 310 -11.42 -11.10 -24.09
CA THR A 310 -11.74 -12.09 -23.05
C THR A 310 -10.49 -12.80 -22.54
N ALA A 311 -9.62 -13.24 -23.45
CA ALA A 311 -8.35 -13.89 -23.13
C ALA A 311 -7.42 -12.92 -22.37
N LEU A 312 -7.29 -11.67 -22.82
CA LEU A 312 -6.50 -10.65 -22.15
C LEU A 312 -7.02 -10.38 -20.74
N ARG A 313 -8.34 -10.20 -20.56
CA ARG A 313 -8.93 -10.04 -19.22
C ARG A 313 -8.55 -11.19 -18.29
N LYS A 314 -8.70 -12.43 -18.75
CA LYS A 314 -8.38 -13.62 -17.94
C LYS A 314 -6.88 -13.66 -17.59
N ALA A 315 -6.01 -13.40 -18.57
CA ALA A 315 -4.57 -13.37 -18.39
C ALA A 315 -4.11 -12.25 -17.43
N THR A 316 -4.78 -11.08 -17.46
CA THR A 316 -4.51 -9.98 -16.53
C THR A 316 -4.93 -10.32 -15.10
N ILE A 317 -6.11 -10.90 -14.90
CA ILE A 317 -6.61 -11.27 -13.56
C ILE A 317 -5.74 -12.35 -12.92
N GLU A 318 -5.25 -13.32 -13.70
CA GLU A 318 -4.34 -14.36 -13.23
C GLU A 318 -2.88 -13.88 -13.05
N GLY A 319 -2.58 -12.62 -13.41
CA GLY A 319 -1.24 -12.05 -13.31
C GLY A 319 -0.24 -12.60 -14.34
N TYR A 320 -0.71 -13.24 -15.41
CA TYR A 320 0.12 -13.83 -16.47
C TYR A 320 0.70 -12.76 -17.42
N THR A 321 -0.08 -11.74 -17.76
CA THR A 321 0.33 -10.64 -18.65
C THR A 321 -0.26 -9.31 -18.24
N VAL A 322 0.44 -8.22 -18.57
CA VAL A 322 0.01 -6.85 -18.29
C VAL A 322 -0.42 -6.13 -19.58
N PRO A 323 -1.64 -5.55 -19.62
CA PRO A 323 -2.03 -4.64 -20.67
C PRO A 323 -1.23 -3.34 -20.61
N VAL A 324 -0.62 -2.93 -21.71
CA VAL A 324 0.15 -1.67 -21.82
C VAL A 324 -0.57 -0.69 -22.75
N LEU A 325 -0.71 0.54 -22.27
CA LEU A 325 -1.28 1.67 -22.98
C LEU A 325 -0.33 2.86 -22.96
N CYS A 326 -0.54 3.81 -23.87
CA CYS A 326 0.14 5.09 -23.88
C CYS A 326 -0.82 6.28 -24.01
N GLY A 327 -0.33 7.46 -23.65
CA GLY A 327 -0.99 8.72 -23.88
C GLY A 327 -0.25 9.93 -23.32
N ALA A 328 -0.93 11.07 -23.28
CA ALA A 328 -0.41 12.33 -22.77
C ALA A 328 -1.50 13.05 -21.99
N SER A 329 -1.57 12.78 -20.68
CA SER A 329 -2.62 13.33 -19.79
C SER A 329 -2.63 14.86 -19.77
N PHE A 330 -1.48 15.52 -19.90
CA PHE A 330 -1.38 16.97 -19.98
C PHE A 330 -2.02 17.55 -21.25
N LYS A 331 -1.86 16.85 -22.38
CA LYS A 331 -2.45 17.22 -23.69
C LYS A 331 -3.85 16.67 -23.90
N ASN A 332 -4.46 16.03 -22.89
CA ASN A 332 -5.79 15.45 -22.97
C ASN A 332 -5.93 14.27 -23.96
N ILE A 333 -4.85 13.51 -24.20
CA ILE A 333 -4.81 12.41 -25.17
C ILE A 333 -4.68 11.07 -24.43
N GLY A 334 -5.53 10.09 -24.77
CA GLY A 334 -5.37 8.69 -24.35
C GLY A 334 -5.94 8.31 -22.96
N VAL A 335 -6.52 9.24 -22.19
CA VAL A 335 -7.12 8.92 -20.88
C VAL A 335 -8.47 8.21 -21.01
N GLN A 336 -9.25 8.46 -22.06
CA GLN A 336 -10.53 7.75 -22.27
C GLN A 336 -10.31 6.25 -22.58
N PRO A 337 -9.40 5.87 -23.49
CA PRO A 337 -9.01 4.45 -23.65
C PRO A 337 -8.50 3.80 -22.36
N LEU A 338 -7.79 4.54 -21.51
CA LEU A 338 -7.37 4.06 -20.20
C LEU A 338 -8.58 3.71 -19.30
N LEU A 339 -9.59 4.59 -19.25
CA LEU A 339 -10.83 4.33 -18.50
C LEU A 339 -11.61 3.13 -19.03
N ASP A 340 -11.64 2.94 -20.36
CA ASP A 340 -12.26 1.76 -20.97
C ASP A 340 -11.52 0.48 -20.60
N THR A 341 -10.18 0.51 -20.65
CA THR A 341 -9.30 -0.60 -20.28
C THR A 341 -9.45 -1.00 -18.81
N VAL A 342 -9.61 -0.02 -17.91
CA VAL A 342 -9.91 -0.27 -16.49
C VAL A 342 -11.18 -1.11 -16.34
N ASN A 343 -12.24 -0.80 -17.10
CA ASN A 343 -13.47 -1.56 -17.05
C ASN A 343 -13.29 -2.96 -17.66
N ASP A 344 -12.61 -3.04 -18.80
CA ASP A 344 -12.52 -4.25 -19.61
C ASP A 344 -11.59 -5.30 -19.01
N TYR A 345 -10.43 -4.91 -18.45
CA TYR A 345 -9.39 -5.86 -18.04
C TYR A 345 -9.14 -5.96 -16.54
N LEU A 346 -9.40 -4.92 -15.73
CA LEU A 346 -9.25 -5.04 -14.27
C LEU A 346 -10.39 -5.85 -13.63
N PRO A 347 -10.11 -6.55 -12.52
CA PRO A 347 -11.08 -7.42 -11.87
C PRO A 347 -12.22 -6.64 -11.21
N SER A 348 -13.36 -7.30 -11.10
CA SER A 348 -14.39 -6.92 -10.15
C SER A 348 -14.06 -7.49 -8.76
N PRO A 349 -14.71 -7.02 -7.68
CA PRO A 349 -14.56 -7.60 -6.34
C PRO A 349 -14.90 -9.10 -6.25
N LEU A 350 -15.55 -9.67 -7.28
CA LEU A 350 -15.89 -11.09 -7.36
C LEU A 350 -14.81 -11.94 -8.05
N ASP A 351 -13.93 -11.31 -8.84
CA ASP A 351 -12.90 -12.00 -9.63
C ASP A 351 -11.60 -12.21 -8.85
N ILE A 352 -11.40 -11.49 -7.74
CA ILE A 352 -10.20 -11.56 -6.91
C ILE A 352 -10.28 -12.68 -5.87
N ASN A 353 -9.11 -13.17 -5.46
CA ASN A 353 -9.01 -14.08 -4.32
C ASN A 353 -9.56 -13.41 -3.05
N PRO A 354 -10.40 -14.09 -2.27
CA PRO A 354 -10.92 -13.52 -1.05
C PRO A 354 -9.78 -13.24 -0.05
N PRO A 355 -9.89 -12.20 0.78
CA PRO A 355 -8.85 -11.87 1.74
C PRO A 355 -8.64 -13.01 2.74
N GLU A 356 -7.39 -13.25 3.13
CA GLU A 356 -7.08 -14.20 4.18
C GLU A 356 -7.72 -13.77 5.51
N VAL A 357 -8.52 -14.67 6.07
CA VAL A 357 -9.20 -14.48 7.34
C VAL A 357 -8.52 -15.36 8.38
N ILE A 358 -7.85 -14.71 9.33
CA ILE A 358 -7.21 -15.38 10.47
C ILE A 358 -8.23 -15.44 11.61
N SER A 359 -8.47 -16.62 12.17
CA SER A 359 -9.19 -16.75 13.44
C SER A 359 -8.25 -17.14 14.57
N THR A 360 -8.25 -16.32 15.61
CA THR A 360 -7.81 -16.75 16.93
C THR A 360 -9.03 -17.27 17.71
N GLY A 361 -9.41 -18.55 17.50
CA GLY A 361 -10.40 -19.23 18.35
C GLY A 361 -11.56 -20.01 17.69
N PHE A 362 -11.65 -20.11 16.35
CA PHE A 362 -12.78 -20.81 15.71
C PHE A 362 -12.64 -22.35 15.74
N SER A 363 -13.20 -23.01 16.75
CA SER A 363 -13.46 -24.45 16.68
C SER A 363 -14.76 -24.70 15.91
N ALA A 364 -14.67 -25.35 14.75
CA ALA A 364 -15.81 -25.69 13.91
C ALA A 364 -16.82 -26.59 14.66
N GLN A 365 -17.99 -26.05 15.02
CA GLN A 365 -19.16 -26.86 15.35
C GLN A 365 -20.18 -26.80 14.21
N SER A 366 -20.09 -27.77 13.31
CA SER A 366 -21.19 -28.27 12.47
C SER A 366 -20.65 -29.49 11.71
N GLY A 367 -21.20 -30.70 11.72
CA GLY A 367 -22.39 -31.26 12.33
C GLY A 367 -22.28 -32.79 12.28
N ARG A 368 -23.11 -33.50 13.05
CA ARG A 368 -23.21 -34.96 13.06
C ARG A 368 -23.43 -35.52 11.65
N SER A 369 -22.48 -36.30 11.12
CA SER A 369 -22.78 -37.42 10.22
C SER A 369 -21.77 -38.55 10.40
N LYS A 370 -22.26 -39.77 10.24
CA LYS A 370 -21.68 -41.05 10.67
C LYS A 370 -20.44 -41.46 9.86
N LYS A 371 -19.51 -42.14 10.56
CA LYS A 371 -18.51 -43.11 10.09
C LYS A 371 -18.66 -43.58 8.62
N ASN A 372 -17.56 -43.51 7.85
CA ASN A 372 -16.85 -44.72 7.43
C ASN A 372 -15.42 -44.46 6.93
N ASN A 373 -14.52 -45.33 7.38
CA ASN A 373 -13.09 -45.45 7.05
C ASN A 373 -12.88 -46.02 5.63
N LYS A 374 -11.87 -45.52 4.89
CA LYS A 374 -10.60 -46.25 4.58
C LYS A 374 -9.73 -45.52 3.52
N ASN A 375 -8.48 -45.27 3.95
CA ASN A 375 -7.20 -45.34 3.24
C ASN A 375 -6.91 -44.48 1.99
N LYS A 376 -5.97 -43.53 2.12
CA LYS A 376 -4.58 -43.65 1.60
C LYS A 376 -3.64 -42.51 2.04
N SER A 377 -2.63 -42.90 2.83
CA SER A 377 -1.18 -42.56 2.81
C SER A 377 -0.66 -41.14 2.51
N SER A 378 -0.04 -40.56 3.57
CA SER A 378 1.31 -39.90 3.66
C SER A 378 1.64 -38.78 2.66
N SER A 379 2.04 -37.56 3.05
CA SER A 379 3.25 -37.24 3.83
C SER A 379 3.31 -35.72 4.18
N SER A 380 3.74 -35.38 5.41
CA SER A 380 4.51 -34.18 5.82
C SER A 380 4.31 -33.95 7.32
N SER A 381 5.43 -34.03 8.03
CA SER A 381 5.60 -33.85 9.47
C SER A 381 5.31 -32.41 9.87
N LYS A 382 4.33 -32.23 10.77
CA LYS A 382 3.94 -30.97 11.37
C LYS A 382 4.86 -30.60 12.53
N ASP A 383 5.48 -29.43 12.44
CA ASP A 383 5.96 -28.68 13.59
C ASP A 383 4.78 -28.30 14.49
N LYS A 384 4.95 -28.54 15.79
CA LYS A 384 3.98 -28.22 16.85
C LYS A 384 4.64 -27.25 17.81
N ASN A 385 4.36 -25.95 17.66
CA ASN A 385 4.13 -24.96 18.72
C ASN A 385 4.27 -23.53 18.17
N SER A 386 3.21 -23.06 17.53
CA SER A 386 2.86 -21.65 17.40
C SER A 386 1.36 -21.55 17.74
N PRO A 387 0.82 -20.40 18.21
CA PRO A 387 -0.63 -20.27 18.35
C PRO A 387 -1.22 -20.54 16.95
N THR A 388 -1.92 -21.65 16.82
CA THR A 388 -2.37 -22.15 15.52
C THR A 388 -3.43 -21.22 14.97
N ASP A 389 -3.00 -20.20 14.23
CA ASP A 389 -3.82 -19.37 13.38
C ASP A 389 -4.41 -20.26 12.28
N SER A 390 -5.62 -20.75 12.52
CA SER A 390 -6.36 -21.50 11.51
C SER A 390 -6.97 -20.52 10.52
N THR A 391 -6.56 -20.60 9.25
CA THR A 391 -7.16 -19.86 8.14
C THR A 391 -8.60 -20.33 7.93
N ILE A 392 -9.56 -19.40 7.96
CA ILE A 392 -10.98 -19.72 7.75
C ILE A 392 -11.26 -19.79 6.24
N PRO A 393 -12.00 -20.80 5.73
CA PRO A 393 -12.42 -20.81 4.33
C PRO A 393 -13.38 -19.64 4.04
N VAL A 394 -13.03 -18.85 3.04
CA VAL A 394 -13.89 -17.81 2.45
C VAL A 394 -14.39 -18.31 1.10
N THR A 395 -15.69 -18.26 0.86
CA THR A 395 -16.31 -18.64 -0.42
C THR A 395 -16.91 -17.41 -1.07
N VAL A 396 -16.81 -17.26 -2.40
CA VAL A 396 -17.38 -16.10 -3.11
C VAL A 396 -18.73 -16.49 -3.71
N ASP A 397 -19.80 -15.79 -3.34
CA ASP A 397 -21.13 -15.93 -3.95
C ASP A 397 -21.41 -14.72 -4.86
N PRO A 398 -21.75 -14.93 -6.15
CA PRO A 398 -22.02 -13.85 -7.10
C PRO A 398 -23.11 -12.84 -6.70
N LYS A 399 -24.00 -13.20 -5.76
CA LYS A 399 -25.09 -12.33 -5.30
C LYS A 399 -24.84 -11.64 -3.96
N VAL A 400 -24.00 -12.23 -3.11
CA VAL A 400 -23.80 -11.79 -1.72
C VAL A 400 -22.38 -11.23 -1.50
N GLY A 401 -21.44 -11.53 -2.40
CA GLY A 401 -20.01 -11.24 -2.26
C GLY A 401 -19.28 -12.36 -1.52
N CYS A 402 -18.18 -12.06 -0.85
CA CYS A 402 -17.47 -13.04 -0.03
C CYS A 402 -18.38 -13.51 1.11
N ILE A 403 -18.35 -14.79 1.43
CA ILE A 403 -19.01 -15.44 2.57
C ILE A 403 -17.89 -15.99 3.44
N VAL A 404 -17.70 -15.35 4.59
CA VAL A 404 -16.74 -15.81 5.59
C VAL A 404 -17.39 -16.92 6.40
N ASN A 405 -16.73 -18.08 6.49
CA ASN A 405 -17.13 -19.18 7.37
C ASN A 405 -18.52 -19.77 7.08
N ASN A 406 -18.92 -19.87 5.80
CA ASN A 406 -20.24 -20.33 5.36
C ASN A 406 -21.44 -19.57 5.97
N ASN A 407 -21.22 -18.42 6.63
CA ASN A 407 -22.27 -17.62 7.22
C ASN A 407 -22.65 -16.46 6.30
N ARG A 408 -23.75 -16.64 5.55
CA ARG A 408 -24.28 -15.64 4.61
C ARG A 408 -24.70 -14.31 5.26
N ASN A 409 -24.88 -14.30 6.57
CA ASN A 409 -25.37 -13.12 7.31
C ASN A 409 -24.26 -12.37 8.04
N LEU A 410 -23.03 -12.89 8.03
CA LEU A 410 -21.89 -12.20 8.61
C LEU A 410 -21.43 -11.14 7.60
N SER A 411 -21.31 -9.90 8.07
CA SER A 411 -20.76 -8.81 7.29
C SER A 411 -19.38 -8.48 7.82
N THR A 412 -18.41 -8.38 6.93
CA THR A 412 -17.01 -8.07 7.28
C THR A 412 -16.54 -6.85 6.52
N ALA A 413 -15.90 -5.93 7.22
CA ALA A 413 -15.28 -4.75 6.63
C ALA A 413 -13.94 -4.45 7.28
N LEU A 414 -13.04 -3.85 6.51
CA LEU A 414 -11.73 -3.38 6.97
C LEU A 414 -11.74 -1.86 7.02
N ALA A 415 -11.38 -1.29 8.17
CA ALA A 415 -11.08 0.14 8.28
C ALA A 415 -9.64 0.38 7.82
N PHE A 416 -9.44 1.13 6.75
CA PHE A 416 -8.11 1.31 6.13
C PHE A 416 -7.60 2.75 6.15
N LYS A 417 -8.47 3.73 6.44
CA LYS A 417 -8.08 5.13 6.60
C LYS A 417 -9.01 5.81 7.60
N VAL A 418 -8.45 6.60 8.50
CA VAL A 418 -9.19 7.49 9.41
C VAL A 418 -8.80 8.92 9.09
N LEU A 419 -9.78 9.82 9.02
CA LEU A 419 -9.58 11.24 8.73
C LEU A 419 -10.49 12.07 9.63
N THR A 420 -9.97 13.14 10.22
CA THR A 420 -10.73 14.07 11.05
C THR A 420 -11.01 15.34 10.25
N HIS A 421 -12.27 15.55 9.88
CA HIS A 421 -12.66 16.73 9.11
C HIS A 421 -13.22 17.83 10.04
N PRO A 422 -12.82 19.11 9.89
CA PRO A 422 -13.21 20.20 10.80
C PRO A 422 -14.72 20.31 11.04
N ASN A 423 -15.53 20.21 9.99
CA ASN A 423 -16.99 20.37 10.07
C ASN A 423 -17.76 19.05 10.31
N ARG A 424 -17.17 17.90 9.99
CA ARG A 424 -17.89 16.61 9.94
C ARG A 424 -17.43 15.63 11.04
N GLY A 425 -16.39 15.99 11.77
CA GLY A 425 -15.78 15.15 12.79
C GLY A 425 -14.99 13.99 12.18
N ILE A 426 -14.90 12.89 12.93
CA ILE A 426 -14.12 11.71 12.57
C ILE A 426 -14.84 10.92 11.47
N MET A 427 -14.10 10.62 10.40
CA MET A 427 -14.50 9.84 9.24
C MET A 427 -13.60 8.61 9.12
N VAL A 428 -14.20 7.42 9.20
CA VAL A 428 -13.51 6.14 9.11
C VAL A 428 -13.86 5.50 7.77
N PHE A 429 -12.88 5.42 6.87
CA PHE A 429 -13.02 4.77 5.57
C PHE A 429 -12.95 3.26 5.73
N ILE A 430 -13.96 2.59 5.21
CA ILE A 430 -14.11 1.14 5.28
C ILE A 430 -14.23 0.54 3.87
N ARG A 431 -13.68 -0.64 3.68
CA ARG A 431 -13.98 -1.52 2.55
C ARG A 431 -14.82 -2.69 3.04
N VAL A 432 -16.01 -2.88 2.46
CA VAL A 432 -16.89 -4.01 2.80
C VAL A 432 -16.54 -5.20 1.92
N TYR A 433 -16.12 -6.32 2.51
CA TYR A 433 -15.75 -7.54 1.78
C TYR A 433 -16.91 -8.54 1.72
N SER A 434 -17.69 -8.63 2.81
CA SER A 434 -18.78 -9.59 2.95
C SER A 434 -20.03 -8.92 3.49
N GLY A 435 -21.20 -9.35 3.00
CA GLY A 435 -22.50 -8.96 3.54
C GLY A 435 -22.89 -7.50 3.27
N LYS A 436 -23.63 -6.92 4.22
CA LYS A 436 -24.17 -5.56 4.15
C LYS A 436 -24.11 -4.87 5.50
N ILE A 437 -23.60 -3.65 5.52
CA ILE A 437 -23.57 -2.78 6.70
C ILE A 437 -24.69 -1.76 6.58
N GLN A 438 -25.53 -1.66 7.60
CA GLN A 438 -26.69 -0.74 7.61
C GLN A 438 -26.47 0.42 8.57
N GLN A 439 -27.07 1.56 8.27
CA GLN A 439 -27.08 2.71 9.17
C GLN A 439 -27.76 2.32 10.50
N SER A 440 -27.25 2.81 11.64
CA SER A 440 -27.74 2.47 12.99
C SER A 440 -27.61 0.99 13.40
N SER A 441 -26.92 0.13 12.64
CA SER A 441 -26.60 -1.23 13.10
C SER A 441 -25.41 -1.24 14.05
N THR A 442 -25.35 -2.26 14.89
CA THR A 442 -24.22 -2.50 15.80
C THR A 442 -23.13 -3.28 15.08
N ILE A 443 -21.90 -2.77 15.13
CA ILE A 443 -20.68 -3.43 14.67
C ILE A 443 -19.82 -3.84 15.87
N ILE A 444 -19.00 -4.87 15.70
CA ILE A 444 -17.98 -5.27 16.67
C ILE A 444 -16.62 -5.01 16.05
N ASN A 445 -15.77 -4.29 16.78
CA ASN A 445 -14.35 -4.20 16.45
C ASN A 445 -13.66 -5.45 16.98
N THR A 446 -13.05 -6.26 16.11
CA THR A 446 -12.47 -7.55 16.53
C THR A 446 -11.15 -7.41 17.28
N ARG A 447 -10.45 -6.29 17.14
CA ARG A 447 -9.23 -6.00 17.93
C ARG A 447 -9.56 -5.69 19.38
N THR A 448 -10.58 -4.86 19.62
CA THR A 448 -10.94 -4.40 20.98
C THR A 448 -12.07 -5.21 21.61
N GLY A 449 -12.83 -5.97 20.82
CA GLY A 449 -14.06 -6.65 21.23
C GLY A 449 -15.23 -5.70 21.53
N GLN A 450 -15.06 -4.38 21.34
CA GLN A 450 -16.10 -3.41 21.67
C GLN A 450 -17.22 -3.40 20.62
N GLN A 451 -18.45 -3.37 21.11
CA GLN A 451 -19.64 -3.16 20.29
C GLN A 451 -19.88 -1.65 20.11
N LEU A 452 -20.01 -1.22 18.85
CA LEU A 452 -20.19 0.18 18.46
C LEU A 452 -21.46 0.30 17.63
N LYS A 453 -22.25 1.34 17.87
CA LYS A 453 -23.40 1.66 17.01
C LYS A 453 -22.95 2.58 15.89
N ILE A 454 -23.27 2.22 14.65
CA ILE A 454 -22.97 3.06 13.49
C ILE A 454 -23.82 4.32 13.53
N GLY A 455 -23.17 5.49 13.39
CA GLY A 455 -23.83 6.78 13.19
C GLY A 455 -24.39 6.91 11.77
N LYS A 456 -23.78 7.76 10.95
CA LYS A 456 -24.13 7.90 9.52
C LYS A 456 -23.14 7.16 8.64
N LEU A 457 -23.65 6.55 7.57
CA LEU A 457 -22.86 5.97 6.50
C LEU A 457 -22.81 6.96 5.32
N LEU A 458 -21.63 7.17 4.78
CA LEU A 458 -21.39 8.07 3.66
C LEU A 458 -20.70 7.30 2.52
N LEU A 459 -21.03 7.65 1.28
CA LEU A 459 -20.26 7.29 0.10
C LEU A 459 -19.50 8.54 -0.35
N MET A 460 -18.18 8.45 -0.44
CA MET A 460 -17.35 9.58 -0.84
C MET A 460 -17.42 9.77 -2.34
N ASN A 461 -17.83 10.96 -2.76
CA ASN A 461 -17.95 11.36 -4.15
C ASN A 461 -17.14 12.66 -4.30
N GLY A 462 -15.81 12.53 -4.30
CA GLY A 462 -14.87 13.63 -4.07
C GLY A 462 -15.08 14.26 -2.70
N ASP A 463 -15.14 15.60 -2.64
CA ASP A 463 -15.32 16.35 -1.38
C ASP A 463 -16.79 16.40 -0.88
N ILE A 464 -17.75 15.94 -1.70
CA ILE A 464 -19.18 15.93 -1.37
C ILE A 464 -19.61 14.51 -0.97
N PRO A 465 -19.72 14.19 0.34
CA PRO A 465 -20.18 12.90 0.79
C PRO A 465 -21.69 12.76 0.54
N LEU A 466 -22.09 11.59 0.07
CA LEU A 466 -23.50 11.21 -0.09
C LEU A 466 -23.91 10.33 1.09
N GLU A 467 -24.95 10.71 1.84
CA GLU A 467 -25.46 9.88 2.93
C GLU A 467 -26.23 8.66 2.37
N VAL A 468 -25.88 7.47 2.87
CA VAL A 468 -26.41 6.20 2.37
C VAL A 468 -27.00 5.37 3.51
N LYS A 469 -28.03 4.57 3.20
CA LYS A 469 -28.70 3.72 4.20
C LYS A 469 -27.97 2.41 4.44
N GLU A 470 -27.33 1.86 3.42
CA GLU A 470 -26.56 0.63 3.49
C GLU A 470 -25.33 0.66 2.57
N LEU A 471 -24.28 -0.06 2.96
CA LEU A 471 -23.10 -0.35 2.16
C LEU A 471 -23.04 -1.86 1.93
N THR A 472 -22.97 -2.27 0.66
CA THR A 472 -22.90 -3.68 0.26
C THR A 472 -21.47 -4.11 -0.04
N ALA A 473 -21.19 -5.41 0.01
CA ALA A 473 -19.88 -5.97 -0.33
C ALA A 473 -19.35 -5.48 -1.69
N GLY A 474 -18.04 -5.23 -1.75
CA GLY A 474 -17.33 -4.64 -2.87
C GLY A 474 -17.24 -3.11 -2.84
N ASN A 475 -18.03 -2.42 -2.01
CA ASN A 475 -18.00 -0.96 -1.91
C ASN A 475 -17.01 -0.44 -0.87
N ILE A 476 -16.50 0.75 -1.16
CA ILE A 476 -15.76 1.60 -0.22
C ILE A 476 -16.74 2.66 0.28
N GLY A 477 -16.80 2.89 1.60
CA GLY A 477 -17.64 3.90 2.22
C GLY A 477 -17.02 4.45 3.49
N VAL A 478 -17.74 5.35 4.16
CA VAL A 478 -17.25 6.06 5.35
C VAL A 478 -18.26 5.95 6.48
N ILE A 479 -17.78 5.61 7.67
CA ILE A 479 -18.52 5.66 8.94
C ILE A 479 -18.15 6.97 9.64
N THR A 480 -19.15 7.66 10.20
CA THR A 480 -18.94 8.89 10.97
C THR A 480 -19.27 8.73 12.45
N GLY A 481 -18.59 9.51 13.30
CA GLY A 481 -18.98 9.71 14.70
C GLY A 481 -18.46 8.67 15.70
N THR A 482 -17.36 7.98 15.38
CA THR A 482 -16.70 7.05 16.32
C THR A 482 -15.20 7.29 16.34
N ASP A 483 -14.65 7.49 17.53
CA ASP A 483 -13.22 7.63 17.83
C ASP A 483 -12.54 6.30 18.19
N LYS A 484 -13.34 5.24 18.34
CA LYS A 484 -12.93 3.90 18.79
C LYS A 484 -12.44 2.95 17.69
N ILE A 485 -12.37 3.43 16.44
CA ILE A 485 -11.90 2.66 15.30
C ILE A 485 -10.62 3.28 14.79
N THR A 486 -9.58 2.46 14.64
CA THR A 486 -8.28 2.87 14.09
C THR A 486 -8.04 2.22 12.73
N THR A 487 -7.08 2.75 11.97
CA THR A 487 -6.61 2.14 10.72
C THR A 487 -6.11 0.71 10.98
N GLY A 488 -6.53 -0.25 10.16
CA GLY A 488 -6.22 -1.68 10.29
C GLY A 488 -7.27 -2.50 11.06
N ASP A 489 -8.30 -1.86 11.64
CA ASP A 489 -9.31 -2.58 12.41
C ASP A 489 -10.27 -3.37 11.50
N THR A 490 -10.58 -4.60 11.91
CA THR A 490 -11.62 -5.42 11.29
C THR A 490 -12.95 -5.21 12.00
N LEU A 491 -13.98 -4.92 11.22
CA LEU A 491 -15.34 -4.65 11.68
C LEU A 491 -16.25 -5.81 11.28
N LEU A 492 -16.96 -6.37 12.26
CA LEU A 492 -17.99 -7.37 12.06
C LEU A 492 -19.38 -6.79 12.28
N ALA A 493 -20.30 -7.07 11.38
CA ALA A 493 -21.74 -6.82 11.54
C ALA A 493 -22.53 -8.10 11.26
N HIS A 494 -23.76 -8.17 11.75
CA HIS A 494 -24.68 -9.27 11.44
C HIS A 494 -25.93 -8.74 10.74
N SER A 495 -26.16 -9.13 9.48
CA SER A 495 -27.18 -8.52 8.60
C SER A 495 -28.64 -8.74 9.03
N LEU A 496 -28.93 -9.68 9.94
CA LEU A 496 -30.31 -10.04 10.33
C LEU A 496 -30.71 -9.69 11.77
N ARG A 497 -29.79 -9.32 12.66
CA ARG A 497 -30.10 -9.08 14.08
C ARG A 497 -29.58 -7.71 14.50
N LYS A 498 -30.46 -6.90 15.10
CA LYS A 498 -30.11 -5.60 15.68
C LYS A 498 -29.14 -5.71 16.87
N ASP A 499 -29.10 -6.89 17.52
CA ASP A 499 -28.25 -7.16 18.67
C ASP A 499 -27.28 -8.31 18.40
N VAL A 500 -25.99 -8.06 18.66
CA VAL A 500 -24.85 -8.93 18.35
C VAL A 500 -24.47 -9.84 19.52
N ASN A 501 -25.41 -10.07 20.46
CA ASN A 501 -25.16 -10.81 21.69
C ASN A 501 -24.81 -12.30 21.51
N SER A 502 -24.91 -12.86 20.30
CA SER A 502 -24.51 -14.24 20.00
C SER A 502 -23.09 -14.39 19.45
N LEU A 503 -22.42 -13.30 19.07
CA LEU A 503 -20.99 -13.32 18.71
C LEU A 503 -20.21 -12.91 19.95
N THR A 504 -19.85 -13.89 20.77
CA THR A 504 -18.99 -13.67 21.93
C THR A 504 -17.55 -13.40 21.52
N GLN A 505 -16.80 -12.72 22.39
CA GLN A 505 -15.36 -12.37 22.31
C GLN A 505 -14.40 -13.47 21.80
N LYS A 506 -14.84 -14.73 21.69
CA LYS A 506 -14.10 -15.90 21.24
C LYS A 506 -14.08 -16.11 19.71
N ASP A 507 -14.88 -15.35 18.95
CA ASP A 507 -14.95 -15.41 17.49
C ASP A 507 -14.23 -14.22 16.84
N SER A 508 -12.96 -13.99 17.17
CA SER A 508 -12.20 -12.88 16.56
C SER A 508 -11.68 -13.28 15.18
N VAL A 509 -12.36 -12.74 14.16
CA VAL A 509 -11.91 -12.72 12.76
C VAL A 509 -11.01 -11.49 12.57
N LYS A 510 -9.78 -11.69 12.11
CA LYS A 510 -8.89 -10.62 11.67
C LYS A 510 -8.70 -10.70 10.16
N LEU A 511 -9.00 -9.60 9.48
CA LEU A 511 -8.64 -9.40 8.07
C LEU A 511 -7.23 -8.81 8.04
N LEU A 512 -6.27 -9.55 7.48
CA LEU A 512 -4.93 -9.10 7.07
C LEU A 512 -4.37 -7.90 7.88
N PRO A 513 -3.80 -8.11 9.09
CA PRO A 513 -3.23 -7.02 9.87
C PRO A 513 -2.12 -6.32 9.08
N ILE A 514 -2.19 -4.99 9.02
CA ILE A 514 -1.17 -4.16 8.35
C ILE A 514 0.05 -4.11 9.26
N GLN A 515 1.19 -4.63 8.81
CA GLN A 515 2.44 -4.47 9.53
C GLN A 515 2.88 -3.01 9.44
N ILE A 516 2.98 -2.35 10.59
CA ILE A 516 3.43 -0.97 10.71
C ILE A 516 4.95 -1.00 10.93
N PRO A 517 5.76 -0.40 10.04
CA PRO A 517 7.20 -0.32 10.25
C PRO A 517 7.54 0.48 11.53
N PRO A 518 8.65 0.18 12.23
CA PRO A 518 9.07 0.96 13.39
C PRO A 518 9.46 2.39 12.97
N PRO A 519 9.14 3.42 13.79
CA PRO A 519 9.59 4.78 13.52
C PRO A 519 11.09 4.91 13.79
N VAL A 520 11.76 5.71 12.98
CA VAL A 520 13.23 5.85 12.99
C VAL A 520 13.69 7.27 13.31
N PHE A 521 12.85 8.27 13.01
CA PHE A 521 13.08 9.67 13.35
C PHE A 521 12.23 10.08 14.54
N SER A 522 12.71 11.06 15.31
CA SER A 522 11.95 11.68 16.39
C SER A 522 12.11 13.19 16.39
N VAL A 523 11.11 13.90 16.89
CA VAL A 523 11.15 15.36 17.06
C VAL A 523 10.58 15.73 18.42
N SER A 524 11.20 16.66 19.13
CA SER A 524 10.66 17.18 20.38
C SER A 524 9.59 18.24 20.10
N LEU A 525 8.51 18.18 20.88
CA LEU A 525 7.36 19.08 20.82
C LEU A 525 7.19 19.73 22.19
N GLU A 526 7.31 21.04 22.21
CA GLU A 526 7.17 21.86 23.42
C GLU A 526 6.00 22.83 23.26
N PRO A 527 4.99 22.78 24.13
CA PRO A 527 3.91 23.77 24.08
C PRO A 527 4.44 25.14 24.53
N ASP A 528 4.03 26.22 23.86
CA ASP A 528 4.42 27.58 24.23
C ASP A 528 3.95 27.96 25.65
N THR A 529 2.78 27.44 26.04
CA THR A 529 2.19 27.67 27.36
C THR A 529 1.60 26.39 27.95
N VAL A 530 1.42 26.36 29.27
CA VAL A 530 0.76 25.24 29.98
C VAL A 530 -0.68 25.02 29.50
N ALA A 531 -1.36 26.08 29.06
CA ALA A 531 -2.72 25.97 28.50
C ALA A 531 -2.72 25.28 27.12
N ASP A 532 -1.68 25.52 26.32
CA ASP A 532 -1.53 24.92 25.00
C ASP A 532 -1.15 23.43 25.08
N LYS A 533 -0.59 22.96 26.20
CA LYS A 533 -0.27 21.54 26.44
C LYS A 533 -1.46 20.61 26.20
N ARG A 534 -2.63 20.93 26.77
CA ARG A 534 -3.85 20.11 26.58
C ARG A 534 -4.29 20.07 25.12
N LYS A 535 -4.16 21.20 24.41
CA LYS A 535 -4.50 21.29 22.99
C LYS A 535 -3.53 20.46 22.15
N LEU A 536 -2.24 20.56 22.43
CA LEU A 536 -1.19 19.77 21.79
C LEU A 536 -1.42 18.27 21.97
N GLU A 537 -1.67 17.80 23.20
CA GLU A 537 -1.99 16.39 23.49
C GLU A 537 -3.22 15.92 22.70
N SER A 538 -4.31 16.69 22.71
CA SER A 538 -5.53 16.34 21.95
C SER A 538 -5.32 16.30 20.43
N SER A 539 -4.46 17.18 19.89
CA SER A 539 -4.12 17.21 18.46
C SER A 539 -3.19 16.06 18.07
N LEU A 540 -2.28 15.66 18.95
CA LEU A 540 -1.39 14.51 18.72
C LEU A 540 -2.15 13.19 18.72
N GLU A 541 -3.14 13.04 19.62
CA GLU A 541 -4.05 11.88 19.58
C GLU A 541 -4.81 11.78 18.25
N ILE A 542 -5.19 12.91 17.65
CA ILE A 542 -5.82 12.95 16.33
C ILE A 542 -4.83 12.46 15.26
N LEU A 543 -3.60 12.97 15.25
CA LEU A 543 -2.59 12.58 14.25
C LEU A 543 -2.24 11.09 14.33
N ILE A 544 -2.00 10.56 15.53
CA ILE A 544 -1.64 9.14 15.73
C ILE A 544 -2.80 8.22 15.32
N ARG A 545 -4.06 8.67 15.50
CA ARG A 545 -5.23 7.92 15.04
C ARG A 545 -5.30 7.85 13.51
N GLU A 546 -4.97 8.94 12.83
CA GLU A 546 -4.95 9.02 11.36
C GLU A 546 -3.78 8.23 10.76
N ASP A 547 -2.61 8.32 11.41
CA ASP A 547 -1.39 7.63 11.03
C ASP A 547 -0.77 6.85 12.21
N PRO A 548 -1.01 5.53 12.29
CA PRO A 548 -0.47 4.68 13.35
C PRO A 548 1.04 4.42 13.24
N SER A 549 1.70 4.87 12.16
CA SER A 549 3.16 4.85 12.06
C SER A 549 3.84 5.96 12.88
N LEU A 550 3.07 6.98 13.30
CA LEU A 550 3.51 7.96 14.28
C LEU A 550 3.41 7.39 15.71
N LYS A 551 4.47 7.53 16.50
CA LYS A 551 4.49 7.15 17.92
C LYS A 551 4.78 8.35 18.79
N LEU A 552 4.17 8.38 19.97
CA LEU A 552 4.41 9.40 20.98
C LEU A 552 5.22 8.82 22.13
N GLY A 553 6.31 9.50 22.47
CA GLY A 553 7.10 9.29 23.67
C GLY A 553 6.96 10.48 24.62
N TYR A 554 7.20 10.24 25.90
CA TYR A 554 7.34 11.28 26.90
C TYR A 554 8.70 11.09 27.57
N ASP A 555 9.51 12.14 27.57
CA ASP A 555 10.78 12.13 28.28
C ASP A 555 10.57 12.69 29.69
N GLU A 556 10.76 11.84 30.70
CA GLU A 556 10.57 12.21 32.11
C GLU A 556 11.64 13.20 32.61
N ASP A 557 12.85 13.18 32.03
CA ASP A 557 13.97 14.02 32.47
C ASP A 557 13.85 15.45 31.93
N SER A 558 13.45 15.61 30.66
CA SER A 558 13.25 16.93 30.04
C SER A 558 11.81 17.45 30.11
N ALA A 559 10.85 16.60 30.52
CA ALA A 559 9.41 16.86 30.46
C ALA A 559 8.88 17.22 29.05
N GLN A 560 9.62 16.83 28.00
CA GLN A 560 9.26 17.07 26.60
C GLN A 560 8.40 15.94 26.02
N ILE A 561 7.56 16.30 25.05
CA ILE A 561 6.80 15.31 24.25
C ILE A 561 7.64 14.99 23.02
N ILE A 562 7.86 13.71 22.73
CA ILE A 562 8.62 13.25 21.57
C ILE A 562 7.66 12.63 20.57
N LEU A 563 7.66 13.13 19.33
CA LEU A 563 6.91 12.54 18.22
C LEU A 563 7.86 11.81 17.30
N SER A 564 7.68 10.50 17.14
CA SER A 564 8.50 9.64 16.29
C SER A 564 7.76 9.24 15.02
N GLY A 565 8.46 9.17 13.89
CA GLY A 565 7.90 8.84 12.58
C GLY A 565 8.89 8.10 11.66
N MET A 566 8.40 7.69 10.50
CA MET A 566 9.16 6.87 9.53
C MET A 566 10.18 7.65 8.68
N GLY A 567 10.01 8.97 8.53
CA GLY A 567 10.80 9.79 7.61
C GLY A 567 10.90 11.24 8.06
N GLU A 568 11.90 11.96 7.54
CA GLU A 568 12.07 13.40 7.77
C GLU A 568 10.89 14.18 7.19
N LEU A 569 10.52 13.91 5.92
CA LEU A 569 9.38 14.54 5.26
C LEU A 569 8.07 14.20 5.99
N HIS A 570 7.95 12.98 6.48
CA HIS A 570 6.78 12.54 7.23
C HIS A 570 6.61 13.36 8.53
N LEU A 571 7.67 13.57 9.31
CA LEU A 571 7.61 14.42 10.50
C LEU A 571 7.40 15.90 10.17
N GLU A 572 7.98 16.40 9.07
CA GLU A 572 7.79 17.78 8.62
C GLU A 572 6.31 18.08 8.30
N ILE A 573 5.61 17.15 7.65
CA ILE A 573 4.17 17.25 7.37
C ILE A 573 3.37 17.17 8.66
N ALA A 574 3.69 16.23 9.56
CA ALA A 574 3.01 16.14 10.86
C ALA A 574 3.14 17.46 11.65
N LYS A 575 4.33 18.07 11.64
CA LYS A 575 4.63 19.39 12.22
C LYS A 575 3.76 20.47 11.59
N ASP A 576 3.71 20.55 10.28
CA ASP A 576 2.94 21.58 9.58
C ASP A 576 1.45 21.46 9.89
N ARG A 577 0.90 20.23 9.91
CA ARG A 577 -0.49 19.99 10.29
C ARG A 577 -0.78 20.41 11.74
N LEU A 578 0.16 20.22 12.68
CA LEU A 578 0.00 20.72 14.05
C LEU A 578 -0.11 22.25 14.09
N VAL A 579 0.81 22.93 13.41
CA VAL A 579 0.95 24.39 13.48
C VAL A 579 -0.08 25.11 12.61
N ASN A 580 -0.23 24.72 11.35
CA ASN A 580 -1.06 25.40 10.36
C ASN A 580 -2.53 24.93 10.38
N ASP A 581 -2.77 23.61 10.34
CA ASP A 581 -4.15 23.08 10.27
C ASP A 581 -4.84 23.15 11.63
N MET A 582 -4.21 22.59 12.66
CA MET A 582 -4.79 22.50 14.01
C MET A 582 -4.53 23.74 14.86
N LYS A 583 -3.70 24.68 14.36
CA LYS A 583 -3.38 25.96 15.01
C LYS A 583 -2.86 25.77 16.43
N VAL A 584 -2.02 24.76 16.63
CA VAL A 584 -1.38 24.48 17.91
C VAL A 584 -0.16 25.39 18.04
N LYS A 585 -0.04 26.04 19.20
CA LYS A 585 1.12 26.87 19.55
C LYS A 585 2.15 26.01 20.27
N ALA A 586 3.05 25.43 19.49
CA ALA A 586 4.12 24.59 19.99
C ALA A 586 5.42 24.91 19.25
N ASN A 587 6.52 24.98 20.00
CA ASN A 587 7.87 24.96 19.46
C ASN A 587 8.24 23.52 19.14
N ILE A 588 8.79 23.33 17.97
CA ILE A 588 9.11 22.01 17.44
C ILE A 588 10.61 22.00 17.24
N GLY A 589 11.28 21.12 17.97
CA GLY A 589 12.73 20.95 17.91
C GLY A 589 13.18 20.42 16.56
N GLU A 590 14.49 20.22 16.44
CA GLU A 590 15.07 19.58 15.26
C GLU A 590 14.80 18.07 15.27
N VAL A 591 14.78 17.48 14.07
CA VAL A 591 14.62 16.02 13.93
C VAL A 591 15.87 15.35 14.49
N LYS A 592 15.70 14.57 15.55
CA LYS A 592 16.73 13.75 16.19
C LYS A 592 16.57 12.29 15.80
N VAL A 593 17.68 11.56 15.90
CA VAL A 593 17.70 10.11 15.74
C VAL A 593 17.45 9.46 17.09
N THR A 594 16.62 8.41 17.12
CA THR A 594 16.39 7.65 18.36
C THR A 594 17.52 6.65 18.56
N TYR A 595 18.32 6.85 19.62
CA TYR A 595 19.35 5.92 20.04
C TYR A 595 18.79 4.90 21.05
N LYS A 596 19.43 3.73 21.13
CA LYS A 596 19.14 2.70 22.14
C LYS A 596 20.41 2.33 22.88
N GLU A 597 20.33 1.55 23.95
CA GLU A 597 21.50 1.03 24.63
C GLU A 597 21.58 -0.49 24.50
N THR A 598 22.78 -1.04 24.61
CA THR A 598 22.99 -2.47 24.76
C THR A 598 24.21 -2.74 25.62
N ILE A 599 24.33 -3.99 26.07
CA ILE A 599 25.52 -4.45 26.79
C ILE A 599 26.50 -5.09 25.80
N ILE A 600 27.79 -5.06 26.14
CA ILE A 600 28.87 -5.68 25.36
C ILE A 600 29.24 -7.03 25.96
N SER A 601 29.35 -7.09 27.29
CA SER A 601 29.71 -8.31 28.01
C SER A 601 28.57 -8.75 28.92
N PRO A 602 28.39 -10.08 29.10
CA PRO A 602 27.33 -10.61 29.95
C PRO A 602 27.49 -10.16 31.41
N SER A 603 26.36 -9.93 32.08
CA SER A 603 26.33 -9.55 33.48
C SER A 603 26.65 -10.73 34.40
N LYS A 604 27.05 -10.43 35.64
CA LYS A 604 27.12 -11.45 36.70
C LYS A 604 25.72 -11.99 36.99
N LYS A 605 25.65 -13.22 37.53
CA LYS A 605 24.39 -13.79 38.02
C LYS A 605 23.92 -13.04 39.26
N VAL A 606 22.76 -12.42 39.18
CA VAL A 606 22.19 -11.64 40.28
C VAL A 606 20.94 -12.32 40.81
N LYS A 607 20.82 -12.40 42.13
CA LYS A 607 19.63 -12.89 42.83
C LYS A 607 18.91 -11.72 43.51
N SER A 608 17.60 -11.61 43.28
CA SER A 608 16.71 -10.72 44.02
C SER A 608 15.70 -11.55 44.81
N GLN A 609 15.32 -11.07 46.00
CA GLN A 609 14.36 -11.74 46.88
C GLN A 609 13.46 -10.73 47.58
N SER A 610 12.21 -11.13 47.81
CA SER A 610 11.19 -10.37 48.55
C SER A 610 10.41 -11.33 49.46
N GLY A 611 10.30 -10.98 50.75
CA GLY A 611 9.61 -11.78 51.78
C GLY A 611 10.44 -11.90 53.07
N GLU A 612 9.78 -11.81 54.24
CA GLU A 612 10.44 -11.84 55.55
C GLU A 612 10.65 -13.26 56.13
N ASN A 613 10.00 -14.30 55.57
CA ASN A 613 10.05 -15.69 56.05
C ASN A 613 10.16 -16.71 54.90
N ASP A 614 10.77 -17.89 55.13
CA ASP A 614 10.92 -18.99 54.15
C ASP A 614 9.59 -19.47 53.50
N LYS A 615 8.45 -19.25 54.17
CA LYS A 615 7.11 -19.60 53.66
C LYS A 615 6.52 -18.60 52.66
N GLN A 616 7.08 -17.39 52.56
CA GLN A 616 6.62 -16.33 51.64
C GLN A 616 7.77 -15.76 50.81
N LEU A 617 8.75 -16.60 50.46
CA LEU A 617 9.92 -16.20 49.69
C LEU A 617 9.60 -16.16 48.18
N TYR A 618 9.70 -14.97 47.58
CA TYR A 618 9.76 -14.81 46.13
C TYR A 618 11.21 -14.53 45.75
N SER A 619 11.77 -15.30 44.82
CA SER A 619 13.13 -15.05 44.36
C SER A 619 13.28 -15.20 42.85
N VAL A 620 14.13 -14.38 42.24
CA VAL A 620 14.48 -14.45 40.81
C VAL A 620 15.98 -14.30 40.70
N GLN A 621 16.62 -15.25 40.00
CA GLN A 621 18.02 -15.24 39.65
C GLN A 621 18.17 -15.18 38.14
N LEU A 622 18.85 -14.13 37.65
CA LEU A 622 19.04 -13.88 36.22
C LEU A 622 20.43 -13.34 35.89
N SER A 623 20.77 -13.39 34.61
CA SER A 623 21.88 -12.67 34.00
C SER A 623 21.44 -12.03 32.69
N LEU A 624 22.13 -10.97 32.28
CA LEU A 624 21.92 -10.29 31.01
C LEU A 624 23.04 -10.69 30.04
N ASP A 625 22.67 -10.89 28.78
CA ASP A 625 23.58 -11.09 27.66
C ASP A 625 23.14 -10.22 26.47
N SER A 626 23.94 -10.16 25.41
CA SER A 626 23.64 -9.36 24.21
C SER A 626 23.89 -10.15 22.94
N PHE A 627 23.28 -9.72 21.85
CA PHE A 627 23.53 -10.24 20.51
C PHE A 627 23.49 -9.14 19.46
N GLU A 628 24.02 -9.44 18.29
CA GLU A 628 23.98 -8.56 17.12
C GLU A 628 23.06 -9.15 16.07
N GLY A 629 22.30 -8.30 15.38
CA GLY A 629 21.32 -8.72 14.36
C GLY A 629 19.91 -9.03 14.89
N PRO A 630 19.02 -9.54 14.02
CA PRO A 630 17.65 -9.91 14.37
C PRO A 630 17.64 -11.09 15.34
N ALA A 631 16.84 -11.00 16.41
CA ALA A 631 16.74 -12.04 17.43
C ALA A 631 16.38 -13.42 16.85
N GLU A 632 15.52 -13.46 15.84
CA GLU A 632 15.03 -14.67 15.17
C GLU A 632 16.14 -15.49 14.49
N GLU A 633 17.24 -14.84 14.10
CA GLU A 633 18.37 -15.49 13.43
C GLU A 633 19.46 -15.94 14.41
N THR A 634 19.31 -15.66 15.71
CA THR A 634 20.32 -15.97 16.71
C THR A 634 20.16 -17.37 17.30
N ASP A 635 21.28 -17.92 17.80
CA ASP A 635 21.28 -19.19 18.54
C ASP A 635 20.36 -19.15 19.77
N PHE A 636 20.19 -17.98 20.38
CA PHE A 636 19.31 -17.76 21.52
C PHE A 636 17.84 -18.04 21.21
N TYR A 637 17.39 -17.79 19.97
CA TYR A 637 16.01 -18.07 19.56
C TYR A 637 15.71 -19.55 19.48
N ASN A 638 16.71 -20.35 19.07
CA ASN A 638 16.57 -21.80 18.94
C ASN A 638 16.67 -22.55 20.28
N GLU A 639 17.01 -21.86 21.38
CA GLU A 639 17.06 -22.48 22.71
C GLU A 639 15.64 -22.82 23.24
N GLU A 640 15.49 -24.02 23.83
CA GLU A 640 14.23 -24.41 24.50
C GLU A 640 13.91 -23.46 25.66
N GLY A 641 12.75 -22.81 25.62
CA GLY A 641 12.32 -21.85 26.65
C GLY A 641 12.66 -20.38 26.32
N SER A 642 13.07 -20.10 25.09
CA SER A 642 13.19 -18.75 24.55
C SER A 642 11.80 -18.13 24.30
N TYR A 643 11.65 -16.86 24.63
CA TYR A 643 10.52 -16.03 24.22
C TYR A 643 11.06 -14.71 23.66
N LEU A 644 10.61 -14.37 22.46
CA LEU A 644 10.86 -13.06 21.87
C LEU A 644 9.94 -12.03 22.51
N LEU A 645 10.50 -10.90 22.94
CA LEU A 645 9.71 -9.75 23.36
C LEU A 645 9.33 -8.94 22.11
N GLU A 646 8.04 -8.62 21.95
CA GLU A 646 7.53 -7.91 20.76
C GLU A 646 8.19 -6.53 20.52
N ASN A 647 8.82 -5.95 21.55
CA ASN A 647 9.42 -4.62 21.51
C ASN A 647 10.96 -4.66 21.65
N ASP A 648 11.66 -3.93 20.77
CA ASP A 648 13.12 -3.64 20.82
C ASP A 648 14.05 -4.85 20.69
N ASN A 649 13.64 -5.89 19.95
CA ASN A 649 14.49 -7.05 19.60
C ASN A 649 15.12 -7.72 20.83
N ASN A 650 14.40 -7.76 21.95
CA ASN A 650 14.89 -8.33 23.21
C ASN A 650 14.36 -9.75 23.41
N MET A 651 15.11 -10.56 24.14
CA MET A 651 14.76 -11.96 24.38
C MET A 651 14.77 -12.29 25.86
N ILE A 652 13.95 -13.26 26.24
CA ILE A 652 13.99 -13.88 27.56
C ILE A 652 14.13 -15.39 27.41
N ILE A 653 15.05 -15.98 28.15
CA ILE A 653 15.39 -17.40 28.04
C ILE A 653 15.22 -18.05 29.40
N PHE A 654 14.28 -18.97 29.52
CA PHE A 654 14.09 -19.78 30.71
C PHE A 654 14.94 -21.06 30.61
N GLU A 655 15.95 -21.22 31.46
CA GLU A 655 16.74 -22.46 31.46
C GLU A 655 15.88 -23.68 31.84
N LYS A 656 16.24 -24.88 31.35
CA LYS A 656 15.48 -26.12 31.58
C LYS A 656 15.22 -26.44 33.06
N ASN A 657 16.10 -25.99 33.95
CA ASN A 657 16.01 -26.20 35.41
C ASN A 657 15.55 -24.95 36.18
N SER A 658 15.07 -23.92 35.49
CA SER A 658 14.70 -22.64 36.11
C SER A 658 13.39 -22.68 36.89
N THR A 659 12.48 -23.60 36.52
CA THR A 659 11.17 -23.74 37.14
C THR A 659 11.28 -24.34 38.56
N PRO A 660 10.64 -23.72 39.57
CA PRO A 660 10.69 -24.23 40.93
C PRO A 660 9.94 -25.56 41.10
N GLU A 661 10.37 -26.37 42.07
CA GLU A 661 9.90 -27.75 42.26
C GLU A 661 8.40 -27.87 42.54
N ASN A 662 7.81 -26.87 43.21
CA ASN A 662 6.37 -26.78 43.45
C ASN A 662 5.57 -26.58 42.16
N VAL A 663 6.08 -25.80 41.22
CA VAL A 663 5.46 -25.58 39.90
C VAL A 663 5.70 -26.78 38.99
N ALA A 664 6.91 -27.35 39.01
CA ALA A 664 7.26 -28.54 38.23
C ALA A 664 6.45 -29.78 38.65
N SER A 665 6.14 -29.92 39.95
CA SER A 665 5.25 -30.97 40.45
C SER A 665 3.78 -30.72 40.10
N ALA A 666 3.31 -29.47 40.16
CA ALA A 666 1.97 -29.09 39.73
C ALA A 666 1.74 -29.32 38.22
N LEU A 667 2.76 -29.11 37.38
CA LEU A 667 2.70 -29.38 35.92
C LEU A 667 2.63 -30.87 35.57
N LYS A 668 3.17 -31.75 36.41
CA LYS A 668 3.14 -33.22 36.21
C LYS A 668 1.82 -33.85 36.67
N HIS A 669 1.08 -33.18 37.56
CA HIS A 669 -0.21 -33.67 38.02
C HIS A 669 -1.33 -33.35 37.01
N PRO A 670 -2.30 -34.26 36.80
CA PRO A 670 -3.40 -34.05 35.87
C PRO A 670 -4.39 -32.95 36.31
N VAL A 671 -4.34 -32.51 37.57
CA VAL A 671 -5.15 -31.43 38.12
C VAL A 671 -4.20 -30.39 38.70
N TRP A 672 -4.32 -29.15 38.23
CA TRP A 672 -3.52 -28.03 38.70
C TRP A 672 -3.79 -27.75 40.18
N SER A 673 -2.73 -27.73 41.00
CA SER A 673 -2.81 -27.67 42.47
C SER A 673 -2.54 -26.29 43.07
N LEU A 674 -2.06 -25.33 42.27
CA LEU A 674 -1.67 -23.99 42.75
C LEU A 674 -2.79 -22.95 42.52
N PRO A 675 -2.91 -21.91 43.38
CA PRO A 675 -3.92 -20.86 43.20
C PRO A 675 -3.72 -20.02 41.94
N LEU A 676 -2.47 -19.79 41.55
CA LEU A 676 -2.08 -19.04 40.34
C LEU A 676 -1.84 -19.99 39.17
N THR A 677 -2.21 -19.59 37.96
CA THR A 677 -1.93 -20.38 36.74
C THR A 677 -0.47 -20.23 36.31
N PHE A 678 0.08 -21.26 35.67
CA PHE A 678 1.43 -21.23 35.09
C PHE A 678 1.63 -20.05 34.13
N GLU A 679 0.66 -19.83 33.22
CA GLU A 679 0.70 -18.73 32.26
C GLU A 679 0.73 -17.36 32.95
N ALA A 680 -0.03 -17.16 34.02
CA ALA A 680 -0.02 -15.88 34.74
C ALA A 680 1.35 -15.60 35.38
N MET A 681 2.02 -16.63 35.90
CA MET A 681 3.37 -16.49 36.47
C MET A 681 4.39 -16.13 35.39
N ILE A 682 4.43 -16.87 34.27
CA ILE A 682 5.37 -16.62 33.17
C ILE A 682 5.12 -15.24 32.54
N ASN A 683 3.87 -14.92 32.21
CA ASN A 683 3.52 -13.63 31.63
C ASN A 683 3.86 -12.45 32.55
N SER A 684 3.79 -12.64 33.88
CA SER A 684 4.20 -11.60 34.83
C SER A 684 5.72 -11.32 34.78
N ILE A 685 6.54 -12.36 34.62
CA ILE A 685 7.99 -12.22 34.48
C ILE A 685 8.32 -11.56 33.13
N ILE A 686 7.70 -12.02 32.05
CA ILE A 686 7.88 -11.45 30.70
C ILE A 686 7.54 -9.95 30.70
N ALA A 687 6.38 -9.59 31.26
CA ALA A 687 5.95 -8.20 31.36
C ALA A 687 6.89 -7.36 32.24
N ALA A 688 7.36 -7.91 33.36
CA ALA A 688 8.31 -7.22 34.24
C ALA A 688 9.67 -6.99 33.57
N THR A 689 10.16 -7.98 32.82
CA THR A 689 11.41 -7.89 32.05
C THR A 689 11.29 -6.83 30.96
N SER A 690 10.22 -6.91 30.16
CA SER A 690 9.96 -5.92 29.09
C SER A 690 9.89 -4.50 29.65
N ALA A 691 9.16 -4.28 30.75
CA ALA A 691 9.07 -2.97 31.39
C ALA A 691 10.43 -2.49 31.95
N SER A 692 11.26 -3.38 32.50
CA SER A 692 12.55 -3.00 33.08
C SER A 692 13.57 -2.59 32.02
N LEU A 693 13.60 -3.30 30.89
CA LEU A 693 14.48 -2.97 29.77
C LEU A 693 14.15 -1.61 29.13
N GLN A 694 12.89 -1.16 29.25
CA GLN A 694 12.46 0.16 28.77
C GLN A 694 12.84 1.32 29.70
N VAL A 695 13.03 1.07 31.00
CA VAL A 695 13.35 2.13 31.99
C VAL A 695 14.73 2.73 31.77
N GLY A 696 15.63 2.00 31.10
CA GLY A 696 16.89 2.55 30.60
C GLY A 696 18.12 1.72 30.95
N GLY A 697 19.14 1.83 30.11
CA GLY A 697 20.47 1.27 30.31
C GLY A 697 21.33 2.10 31.28
N LYS A 698 22.61 1.73 31.38
CA LYS A 698 23.52 2.29 32.39
C LYS A 698 24.10 3.65 31.99
N ILE A 699 24.27 3.93 30.69
CA ILE A 699 25.06 5.06 30.20
C ILE A 699 24.24 6.33 30.13
N ALA A 700 23.18 6.31 29.32
CA ALA A 700 22.33 7.45 29.01
C ALA A 700 20.86 7.18 29.39
N LYS A 701 20.61 6.09 30.13
CA LYS A 701 19.27 5.61 30.48
C LYS A 701 18.35 5.41 29.27
N LEU A 702 18.92 5.08 28.11
CA LEU A 702 18.14 4.79 26.92
C LEU A 702 17.59 3.35 26.99
N PRO A 703 16.43 3.05 26.37
CA PRO A 703 15.88 1.70 26.37
C PRO A 703 16.89 0.68 25.82
N LEU A 704 16.99 -0.47 26.51
CA LEU A 704 17.86 -1.57 26.12
C LEU A 704 17.30 -2.31 24.90
N HIS A 705 18.15 -2.60 23.93
CA HIS A 705 17.83 -3.29 22.68
C HIS A 705 18.83 -4.43 22.42
N SER A 706 18.39 -5.48 21.73
CA SER A 706 19.19 -6.69 21.44
C SER A 706 19.80 -7.33 22.69
N THR A 707 19.05 -7.34 23.79
CA THR A 707 19.47 -7.92 25.07
C THR A 707 18.75 -9.24 25.32
N ALA A 708 19.49 -10.27 25.69
CA ALA A 708 18.97 -11.57 26.10
C ALA A 708 18.99 -11.68 27.63
N VAL A 709 17.82 -11.86 28.24
CA VAL A 709 17.67 -12.03 29.70
C VAL A 709 17.55 -13.51 30.01
N ARG A 710 18.58 -14.08 30.62
CA ARG A 710 18.61 -15.50 30.98
C ARG A 710 18.13 -15.69 32.42
N ILE A 711 17.05 -16.43 32.60
CA ILE A 711 16.50 -16.78 33.91
C ILE A 711 17.06 -18.14 34.32
N HIS A 712 17.91 -18.13 35.34
CA HIS A 712 18.53 -19.34 35.88
C HIS A 712 17.62 -20.07 36.86
N LYS A 713 16.97 -19.32 37.76
CA LYS A 713 16.10 -19.89 38.78
C LYS A 713 15.08 -18.85 39.23
N TRP A 714 13.84 -19.27 39.44
CA TRP A 714 12.83 -18.44 40.11
C TRP A 714 12.05 -19.26 41.13
N GLU A 715 11.53 -18.60 42.16
CA GLU A 715 10.81 -19.22 43.28
C GLU A 715 9.55 -18.41 43.59
N ILE A 716 8.45 -19.13 43.80
CA ILE A 716 7.17 -18.59 44.22
C ILE A 716 6.60 -19.46 45.35
N PRO A 717 5.98 -18.90 46.40
CA PRO A 717 5.35 -19.68 47.45
C PRO A 717 4.16 -20.50 46.94
N SER A 718 3.93 -21.70 47.49
CA SER A 718 2.81 -22.58 47.11
C SER A 718 1.42 -22.01 47.43
N GLU A 719 1.34 -21.10 48.41
CA GLU A 719 0.10 -20.44 48.85
C GLU A 719 -0.06 -19.03 48.23
N ALA A 720 0.78 -18.66 47.27
CA ALA A 720 0.76 -17.32 46.68
C ALA A 720 -0.52 -17.11 45.84
N ASN A 721 -1.25 -16.04 46.16
CA ASN A 721 -2.43 -15.60 45.40
C ASN A 721 -2.16 -14.37 44.52
N THR A 722 -0.93 -13.87 44.47
CA THR A 722 -0.59 -12.61 43.77
C THR A 722 0.80 -12.69 43.16
N VAL A 723 0.95 -12.19 41.92
CA VAL A 723 2.22 -12.14 41.17
C VAL A 723 3.01 -10.84 41.38
N ALA A 724 2.45 -9.85 42.07
CA ALA A 724 3.07 -8.54 42.27
C ALA A 724 4.47 -8.59 42.93
N PRO A 725 4.73 -9.42 43.96
CA PRO A 725 6.08 -9.55 44.53
C PRO A 725 7.09 -10.12 43.53
N LEU A 726 6.65 -11.04 42.65
CA LEU A 726 7.48 -11.62 41.61
C LEU A 726 7.89 -10.57 40.57
N ILE A 727 6.96 -9.72 40.15
CA ILE A 727 7.23 -8.58 39.25
C ILE A 727 8.31 -7.67 39.85
N ASN A 728 8.17 -7.29 41.13
CA ASN A 728 9.14 -6.43 41.80
C ASN A 728 10.53 -7.09 41.95
N CYS A 729 10.57 -8.40 42.25
CA CYS A 729 11.81 -9.17 42.30
C CYS A 729 12.53 -9.15 40.95
N THR A 730 11.82 -9.40 39.85
CA THR A 730 12.36 -9.38 38.48
C THR A 730 12.93 -8.00 38.13
N ARG A 731 12.17 -6.92 38.37
CA ARG A 731 12.63 -5.53 38.11
C ARG A 731 13.91 -5.21 38.89
N THR A 732 13.93 -5.55 40.17
CA THR A 732 15.10 -5.31 41.03
C THR A 732 16.30 -6.16 40.62
N ALA A 733 16.10 -7.39 40.16
CA ALA A 733 17.17 -8.26 39.68
C ALA A 733 17.82 -7.71 38.40
N ILE A 734 17.02 -7.17 37.47
CA ILE A 734 17.52 -6.53 36.25
C ILE A 734 18.30 -5.26 36.58
N ASN A 735 17.77 -4.39 37.43
CA ASN A 735 18.49 -3.17 37.85
C ASN A 735 19.83 -3.50 38.52
N LYS A 736 19.86 -4.48 39.44
CA LYS A 736 21.10 -4.95 40.06
C LYS A 736 22.07 -5.59 39.05
N ALA A 737 21.56 -6.29 38.04
CA ALA A 737 22.39 -6.84 36.98
C ALA A 737 23.04 -5.73 36.14
N LEU A 738 22.29 -4.66 35.81
CA LEU A 738 22.81 -3.48 35.13
C LEU A 738 23.81 -2.70 36.00
N GLU A 739 23.54 -2.52 37.29
CA GLU A 739 24.48 -1.88 38.23
C GLU A 739 25.79 -2.67 38.39
N SER A 740 25.74 -4.00 38.24
CA SER A 740 26.91 -4.88 38.39
C SER A 740 27.88 -4.85 37.22
N LEU A 741 27.48 -4.27 36.09
CA LEU A 741 28.28 -4.10 34.88
C LEU A 741 29.24 -2.92 35.03
N ASP A 742 30.43 -2.97 34.44
CA ASP A 742 31.36 -1.83 34.41
C ASP A 742 30.90 -0.80 33.36
N ASP A 743 31.27 0.48 33.50
CA ASP A 743 30.81 1.54 32.57
C ASP A 743 31.28 1.30 31.12
N THR A 744 32.38 0.57 30.93
CA THR A 744 32.92 0.16 29.62
C THR A 744 32.22 -1.05 29.01
N SER A 745 31.33 -1.71 29.76
CA SER A 745 30.62 -2.92 29.32
C SER A 745 29.23 -2.66 28.74
N ALA A 746 28.86 -1.38 28.59
CA ALA A 746 27.67 -0.94 27.87
C ALA A 746 28.08 -0.05 26.69
N THR A 747 27.22 0.03 25.68
CA THR A 747 27.38 0.95 24.55
C THR A 747 26.04 1.44 24.03
N ILE A 748 26.06 2.49 23.23
CA ILE A 748 24.91 3.01 22.53
C ILE A 748 24.77 2.29 21.18
N LEU A 749 23.54 2.01 20.82
CA LEU A 749 23.10 1.52 19.54
C LEU A 749 22.56 2.69 18.72
N GLU A 750 23.04 2.80 17.49
CA GLU A 750 22.51 3.72 16.48
C GLU A 750 21.76 2.95 15.38
N PRO A 751 20.68 3.53 14.82
CA PRO A 751 19.92 2.90 13.76
C PRO A 751 20.70 2.86 12.45
N LEU A 752 20.77 1.66 11.88
CA LEU A 752 21.43 1.36 10.63
C LEU A 752 20.41 1.27 9.50
N MET A 753 20.70 1.94 8.40
CA MET A 753 19.86 1.94 7.20
C MET A 753 20.54 1.15 6.10
N LYS A 754 19.79 0.24 5.47
CA LYS A 754 20.15 -0.33 4.19
C LYS A 754 19.76 0.66 3.11
N VAL A 755 20.75 1.28 2.51
CA VAL A 755 20.63 2.32 1.49
C VAL A 755 20.87 1.72 0.12
N SER A 756 19.98 1.98 -0.82
CA SER A 756 20.11 1.63 -2.23
C SER A 756 20.11 2.91 -3.05
N VAL A 757 21.26 3.30 -3.59
CA VAL A 757 21.40 4.51 -4.41
C VAL A 757 21.51 4.14 -5.88
N PHE A 758 20.56 4.64 -6.67
CA PHE A 758 20.47 4.43 -8.10
C PHE A 758 21.16 5.60 -8.81
N VAL A 759 22.27 5.31 -9.50
CA VAL A 759 23.12 6.32 -10.13
C VAL A 759 23.50 5.90 -11.54
N ASN A 760 23.78 6.87 -12.40
CA ASN A 760 24.38 6.58 -13.70
C ASN A 760 25.88 6.31 -13.53
N ASP A 761 26.47 5.56 -14.47
CA ASP A 761 27.91 5.30 -14.53
C ASP A 761 28.78 6.58 -14.38
N GLU A 762 28.32 7.70 -14.94
CA GLU A 762 29.04 8.99 -14.88
C GLU A 762 29.17 9.54 -13.46
N ASP A 763 28.16 9.31 -12.62
CA ASP A 763 28.05 9.93 -11.29
C ASP A 763 28.48 8.95 -10.17
N LEU A 764 28.66 7.66 -10.49
CA LEU A 764 28.98 6.58 -9.55
C LEU A 764 30.14 6.93 -8.62
N GLY A 765 31.26 7.43 -9.17
CA GLY A 765 32.45 7.74 -8.39
C GLY A 765 32.21 8.82 -7.32
N THR A 766 31.52 9.89 -7.70
CA THR A 766 31.21 11.01 -6.78
C THR A 766 30.26 10.60 -5.67
N VAL A 767 29.25 9.77 -5.98
CA VAL A 767 28.26 9.30 -5.02
C VAL A 767 28.86 8.28 -4.06
N THR A 768 29.69 7.35 -4.58
CA THR A 768 30.42 6.36 -3.77
C THR A 768 31.34 7.07 -2.76
N GLN A 769 32.05 8.13 -3.20
CA GLN A 769 32.92 8.91 -2.34
C GLN A 769 32.14 9.66 -1.24
N ASP A 770 30.98 10.24 -1.56
CA ASP A 770 30.14 10.93 -0.57
C ASP A 770 29.58 9.94 0.47
N LEU A 771 29.09 8.78 0.01
CA LEU A 771 28.58 7.71 0.86
C LEU A 771 29.65 7.21 1.84
N MET A 772 30.85 6.88 1.36
CA MET A 772 31.92 6.39 2.24
C MET A 772 32.52 7.48 3.13
N GLY A 773 32.65 8.70 2.60
CA GLY A 773 33.39 9.78 3.25
C GLY A 773 32.54 10.59 4.23
N ALA A 774 31.48 11.21 3.75
CA ALA A 774 30.64 12.08 4.57
C ALA A 774 29.58 11.30 5.33
N ARG A 775 29.11 10.18 4.78
CA ARG A 775 27.97 9.42 5.33
C ARG A 775 28.36 8.18 6.12
N ASN A 776 29.66 7.89 6.22
CA ASN A 776 30.21 6.68 6.88
C ASN A 776 29.51 5.39 6.44
N ALA A 777 29.07 5.32 5.18
CA ALA A 777 28.37 4.17 4.66
C ALA A 777 29.35 3.06 4.28
N LYS A 778 29.04 1.83 4.71
CA LYS A 778 29.73 0.62 4.27
C LYS A 778 29.07 0.11 2.99
N ILE A 779 29.78 0.17 1.88
CA ILE A 779 29.28 -0.33 0.60
C ILE A 779 29.32 -1.85 0.62
N ASN A 780 28.15 -2.47 0.46
CA ASN A 780 27.99 -3.92 0.38
C ASN A 780 28.21 -4.42 -1.06
N GLY A 781 27.78 -3.65 -2.06
CA GLY A 781 27.95 -4.00 -3.46
C GLY A 781 27.61 -2.85 -4.39
N ILE A 782 28.15 -2.92 -5.61
CA ILE A 782 27.74 -2.07 -6.73
C ILE A 782 27.29 -3.01 -7.84
N ASP A 783 25.99 -3.09 -8.02
CA ASP A 783 25.35 -3.94 -9.00
C ASP A 783 24.98 -3.11 -10.23
N GLU A 784 24.98 -3.72 -11.42
CA GLU A 784 24.31 -3.10 -12.56
C GLU A 784 22.81 -3.21 -12.32
N ASP A 785 22.06 -2.15 -12.62
CA ASP A 785 20.61 -2.11 -12.48
C ASP A 785 20.00 -3.18 -13.42
N GLY A 786 19.73 -4.36 -12.86
CA GLY A 786 19.36 -5.59 -13.57
C GLY A 786 20.33 -6.79 -13.47
N SER A 787 21.38 -6.75 -12.62
CA SER A 787 22.30 -7.89 -12.40
C SER A 787 21.95 -8.77 -11.19
N SER A 788 20.67 -8.89 -10.84
CA SER A 788 20.23 -9.96 -9.93
C SER A 788 20.29 -11.30 -10.66
N THR A 789 21.09 -12.22 -10.14
CA THR A 789 21.32 -13.61 -10.60
C THR A 789 20.12 -14.52 -10.34
N GLY A 790 18.90 -14.05 -10.60
CA GLY A 790 17.68 -14.86 -10.54
C GLY A 790 17.30 -15.39 -11.92
N GLU A 791 16.89 -16.65 -12.01
CA GLU A 791 16.37 -17.27 -13.25
C GLU A 791 15.24 -16.43 -13.88
N ASP A 792 14.40 -15.79 -13.05
CA ASP A 792 13.32 -14.90 -13.48
C ASP A 792 13.79 -13.66 -14.28
N LEU A 793 14.97 -13.10 -13.99
CA LEU A 793 15.48 -11.93 -14.71
C LEU A 793 16.18 -12.30 -16.02
N VAL A 794 16.75 -13.50 -16.11
CA VAL A 794 17.29 -14.02 -17.37
C VAL A 794 16.16 -14.26 -18.35
N TRP A 795 15.09 -14.92 -17.91
CA TRP A 795 13.86 -15.06 -18.68
C TRP A 795 13.28 -13.69 -19.07
N ALA A 796 13.21 -12.74 -18.13
CA ALA A 796 12.68 -11.40 -18.42
C ALA A 796 13.50 -10.65 -19.48
N ARG A 797 14.82 -10.81 -19.50
CA ARG A 797 15.71 -10.23 -20.53
C ARG A 797 15.46 -10.86 -21.90
N GLU A 798 15.41 -12.18 -21.98
CA GLU A 798 15.09 -12.90 -23.22
C GLU A 798 13.69 -12.52 -23.74
N GLN A 799 12.71 -12.45 -22.84
CA GLN A 799 11.35 -12.01 -23.17
C GLN A 799 11.32 -10.55 -23.64
N ALA A 800 12.12 -9.66 -23.06
CA ALA A 800 12.20 -8.26 -23.47
C ALA A 800 12.83 -8.10 -24.87
N GLU A 801 13.74 -8.99 -25.25
CA GLU A 801 14.30 -9.04 -26.60
C GLU A 801 13.30 -9.59 -27.62
N ALA A 802 12.52 -10.60 -27.22
CA ALA A 802 11.47 -11.20 -28.06
C ALA A 802 10.21 -10.34 -28.20
N THR A 803 9.96 -9.41 -27.27
CA THR A 803 8.75 -8.56 -27.28
C THR A 803 8.76 -7.61 -28.47
N TYR A 804 7.67 -7.62 -29.25
CA TYR A 804 7.47 -6.68 -30.36
C TYR A 804 7.45 -5.23 -29.86
N ILE A 805 8.13 -4.35 -30.60
CA ILE A 805 8.18 -2.92 -30.35
C ILE A 805 7.81 -2.18 -31.62
N PRO A 806 6.82 -1.28 -31.58
CA PRO A 806 6.49 -0.47 -32.74
C PRO A 806 7.64 0.50 -33.06
N HIS A 807 7.77 0.84 -34.34
CA HIS A 807 8.76 1.80 -34.80
C HIS A 807 8.57 3.17 -34.13
N ASP A 808 9.59 3.63 -33.42
CA ASP A 808 9.56 4.91 -32.71
C ASP A 808 10.40 5.97 -33.47
N PRO A 809 9.76 6.96 -34.12
CA PRO A 809 10.48 7.96 -34.89
C PRO A 809 11.25 8.97 -34.01
N THR A 810 10.98 9.06 -32.70
CA THR A 810 11.70 9.97 -31.79
C THR A 810 13.07 9.41 -31.38
N LEU A 811 13.28 8.10 -31.51
CA LEU A 811 14.48 7.36 -31.12
C LEU A 811 15.70 7.61 -32.02
N GLN A 812 15.53 8.23 -33.20
CA GLN A 812 16.66 8.58 -34.08
C GLN A 812 17.62 9.63 -33.46
N TYR A 813 17.18 10.37 -32.44
CA TYR A 813 18.04 11.31 -31.70
C TYR A 813 18.92 10.64 -30.61
N ILE A 814 18.66 9.40 -30.22
CA ILE A 814 19.32 8.74 -29.08
C ILE A 814 20.60 7.97 -29.47
N LYS A 815 20.89 7.79 -30.77
CA LYS A 815 22.11 7.11 -31.23
C LYS A 815 23.44 7.81 -30.85
N GLN A 816 23.41 9.01 -30.24
CA GLN A 816 24.61 9.73 -29.78
C GLN A 816 24.90 9.65 -28.28
N THR A 817 23.95 9.22 -27.45
CA THR A 817 24.21 8.96 -26.02
C THR A 817 24.31 7.46 -25.84
N LYS A 818 25.53 6.93 -25.73
CA LYS A 818 25.73 5.63 -25.08
C LYS A 818 25.00 5.72 -23.74
N SER A 819 23.93 4.96 -23.58
CA SER A 819 23.25 4.83 -22.30
C SER A 819 24.28 4.22 -21.35
N GLY A 820 24.90 5.06 -20.50
CA GLY A 820 25.64 4.56 -19.35
C GLY A 820 24.69 3.68 -18.55
N GLY A 821 25.16 2.52 -18.13
CA GLY A 821 24.34 1.64 -17.31
C GLY A 821 23.93 2.40 -16.06
N LYS A 822 22.65 2.28 -15.67
CA LYS A 822 22.26 2.61 -14.30
C LYS A 822 22.91 1.56 -13.41
N LYS A 823 23.49 1.99 -12.30
CA LYS A 823 24.10 1.15 -11.28
C LYS A 823 23.40 1.40 -9.95
N VAL A 824 23.33 0.35 -9.15
CA VAL A 824 22.76 0.38 -7.82
C VAL A 824 23.90 0.19 -6.83
N ILE A 825 24.16 1.22 -6.04
CA ILE A 825 25.05 1.13 -4.88
C ILE A 825 24.21 0.64 -3.72
N THR A 826 24.49 -0.57 -3.23
CA THR A 826 23.92 -1.07 -1.98
C THR A 826 24.91 -0.81 -0.86
N ALA A 827 24.46 -0.12 0.19
CA ALA A 827 25.29 0.25 1.31
C ALA A 827 24.52 0.20 2.63
N GLU A 828 25.24 0.10 3.73
CA GLU A 828 24.73 0.24 5.09
C GLU A 828 25.27 1.54 5.68
N ALA A 829 24.38 2.46 6.06
CA ALA A 829 24.75 3.77 6.57
C ALA A 829 24.02 4.10 7.88
N PRO A 830 24.67 4.74 8.87
CA PRO A 830 23.98 5.23 10.05
C PRO A 830 22.91 6.28 9.67
N LEU A 831 21.71 6.16 10.25
CA LEU A 831 20.59 7.04 9.90
C LEU A 831 20.89 8.52 10.10
N ARG A 832 21.62 8.87 11.17
CA ARG A 832 21.97 10.28 11.47
C ARG A 832 22.74 10.93 10.34
N GLU A 833 23.64 10.17 9.73
CA GLU A 833 24.42 10.67 8.62
C GLU A 833 23.60 10.76 7.34
N MET A 834 22.46 10.06 7.22
CA MET A 834 21.60 10.11 6.03
C MET A 834 20.57 11.25 6.04
N ILE A 835 20.50 12.05 7.12
CA ILE A 835 19.60 13.21 7.22
C ILE A 835 19.96 14.24 6.15
N GLY A 836 18.94 14.73 5.42
CA GLY A 836 19.14 15.71 4.35
C GLY A 836 19.98 15.19 3.17
N TYR A 837 20.05 13.87 2.94
CA TYR A 837 20.84 13.31 1.83
C TYR A 837 20.22 13.58 0.46
N LEU A 838 18.89 13.58 0.32
CA LEU A 838 18.22 13.74 -0.99
C LEU A 838 18.62 15.02 -1.75
N PRO A 839 18.60 16.22 -1.14
CA PRO A 839 19.03 17.45 -1.84
C PRO A 839 20.51 17.39 -2.25
N LYS A 840 21.36 16.79 -1.41
CA LYS A 840 22.79 16.64 -1.69
C LYS A 840 23.03 15.67 -2.85
N LEU A 841 22.37 14.51 -2.83
CA LEU A 841 22.45 13.51 -3.91
C LEU A 841 21.95 14.10 -5.24
N ARG A 842 20.85 14.85 -5.22
CA ARG A 842 20.36 15.56 -6.41
C ARG A 842 21.37 16.59 -6.91
N SER A 843 22.01 17.34 -6.02
CA SER A 843 23.07 18.27 -6.42
C SER A 843 24.28 17.56 -7.05
N LEU A 844 24.68 16.40 -6.52
CA LEU A 844 25.82 15.63 -7.02
C LEU A 844 25.56 15.05 -8.42
N THR A 845 24.31 14.63 -8.67
CA THR A 845 23.94 13.87 -9.88
C THR A 845 23.12 14.67 -10.89
N LYS A 846 23.04 16.00 -10.69
CA LYS A 846 22.19 16.92 -11.49
C LYS A 846 20.72 16.47 -11.51
N GLY A 847 20.24 15.93 -10.40
CA GLY A 847 18.87 15.46 -10.20
C GLY A 847 18.57 14.07 -10.76
N ARG A 848 19.57 13.36 -11.30
CA ARG A 848 19.39 12.06 -11.97
C ARG A 848 19.36 10.87 -11.03
N ALA A 849 19.98 10.99 -9.85
CA ALA A 849 20.04 9.90 -8.89
C ALA A 849 18.90 9.96 -7.87
N ILE A 850 18.49 8.77 -7.46
CA ILE A 850 17.47 8.52 -6.45
C ILE A 850 18.09 7.58 -5.43
N TYR A 851 17.68 7.67 -4.18
CA TYR A 851 18.01 6.64 -3.20
C TYR A 851 16.75 6.19 -2.47
N ASP A 852 16.78 4.92 -2.08
CA ASP A 852 15.85 4.33 -1.14
C ASP A 852 16.62 3.95 0.12
N MET A 853 15.95 3.96 1.26
CA MET A 853 16.51 3.47 2.51
C MET A 853 15.47 2.71 3.30
N VAL A 854 15.90 1.56 3.83
CA VAL A 854 15.06 0.71 4.67
C VAL A 854 15.80 0.50 5.98
N TYR A 855 15.08 0.54 7.09
CA TYR A 855 15.64 0.21 8.40
C TYR A 855 16.19 -1.22 8.38
N ALA A 856 17.50 -1.37 8.60
CA ALA A 856 18.18 -2.67 8.61
C ALA A 856 18.26 -3.24 10.02
N GLY A 857 18.34 -2.38 11.04
CA GLY A 857 18.49 -2.77 12.43
C GLY A 857 19.24 -1.72 13.23
N MET A 858 19.79 -2.15 14.36
CA MET A 858 20.64 -1.34 15.22
C MET A 858 22.09 -1.83 15.16
N GLN A 859 23.04 -0.90 15.15
CA GLN A 859 24.47 -1.18 15.21
C GLN A 859 25.11 -0.50 16.42
N ARG A 860 26.12 -1.13 17.03
CA ARG A 860 26.92 -0.52 18.11
C ARG A 860 27.69 0.68 17.58
N ALA A 861 27.52 1.82 18.24
CA ALA A 861 28.28 3.03 17.95
C ALA A 861 29.77 2.80 18.24
N SER A 862 30.64 3.34 17.37
CA SER A 862 32.09 3.30 17.61
C SER A 862 32.47 4.14 18.83
N PRO A 863 33.61 3.89 19.51
CA PRO A 863 34.01 4.67 20.68
C PRO A 863 34.17 6.17 20.42
N GLU A 864 34.58 6.57 19.22
CA GLU A 864 34.65 7.97 18.80
C GLU A 864 33.25 8.57 18.62
N ARG A 865 32.36 7.80 17.99
CA ARG A 865 30.96 8.19 17.76
C ARG A 865 30.18 8.28 19.07
N LEU A 866 30.44 7.38 20.01
CA LEU A 866 29.85 7.39 21.33
C LEU A 866 30.12 8.72 22.06
N LYS A 867 31.33 9.27 21.95
CA LYS A 867 31.66 10.57 22.55
C LYS A 867 30.84 11.70 21.93
N GLN A 868 30.71 11.72 20.61
CA GLN A 868 29.88 12.71 19.92
C GLN A 868 28.40 12.60 20.32
N ILE A 869 27.86 11.38 20.38
CA ILE A 869 26.46 11.16 20.78
C ILE A 869 26.21 11.61 22.23
N MET A 870 27.21 11.51 23.11
CA MET A 870 27.09 11.96 24.49
C MET A 870 27.29 13.49 24.65
N GLU A 871 27.90 14.15 23.66
CA GLU A 871 28.02 15.60 23.59
C GLU A 871 26.77 16.27 22.97
N ASP A 872 26.13 15.58 22.02
CA ASP A 872 24.89 15.97 21.30
C ASP A 872 23.61 15.75 22.11
#